data_AF-A0AAJ0IUS3-F1
#
_entry.id   AF-A0AAJ0IUS3-F1
#
_cell.length_a   1.000
_cell.length_b   1.000
_cell.length_c   1.000
_cell.angle_alpha   90.00
_cell.angle_beta   90.00
_cell.angle_gamma   90.00
#
_symmetry.space_group_name_H-M   'P 1'
#
loop_
_entity.id
_entity.type
_entity.pdbx_description
1 polymer ?
#
loop_
_entity_poly.entity_id
_entity_poly.type
_entity_poly.pdbx_seq_one_letter_code
_entity_poly.pdbx_strand_id
1 'polypeptide(L)'
;MTMPVRARWRALPRALRWPLVVVIALYAGYLLLGNLLLNTPLGPAGLNRKPDSFAMHWGPGLTWWPGRVMLWDVHLQGRSTGNRWSVSAQRMSGQIQMLPLLHRQLLVPELHVHGVRAGLQSATSTPDAVGAPPVAAVVQTQPAATTLDASSDAAESNASEETAANAARAAAAPATATTATAAERAKPTATATATSPSDQARNRPAANATANPHPAAPAWTLQFDRIDAAQVHTLSLRQLRIEGDGRLQLGLFKQLRGGPMELFPSRAVFDNARVHWGRSELLRNGQLRLEASIARHAPAQARGLALLQLTDALVAVHGDTAALDVIRTAQGRHTVVTRPGKGRADGELRWTRGALQAGSQLHWRAPLHDSTCTPAALLGELAAQLQVDDAMRLTVSMPEPADAGLTLDADLRVEGRQLPLHSIRDLLPRTSGHARLHWQLASLSWIPALFPDVDWLTLEGDGLVDADLRIARGQLGAGSRLQVPHVRAHVGVMGHAIDGQASADLRVDADANSQLLPALALQMQQFSIAHGDAPTRPFVQGHDLRLDLQTRPDARNLATLRDATRAHLTFANARVPDLRAYNRYLPQQQLRFDGGNGVLSGDLQIEPGGRIGKGGLRLGARAARLQFAGLALRGDVDADLRLQRGDLRAENFRLDASTVQLRNVGFTGPDGRRRDGWWARIVLDDTRMQWRQPIGVDGRVRIQMHDLAFLMALYARDRSIPDWMLRLVDAGQAQVTGRVRWQGNTVIVDRLQARNDRFQVDARLRLQGTQRSGSLLARWGVLSAAIGLHNDTPDWHLRRAPEWYQAQPDLIR
;
A
#
# COMPACT_ATOMS: atom_id res chain seq x y z
N MET A 1 -13.16 -84.99 -36.00
CA MET A 1 -12.16 -84.49 -36.96
C MET A 1 -12.36 -82.99 -37.17
N THR A 2 -11.49 -82.17 -36.57
CA THR A 2 -11.49 -80.71 -36.71
C THR A 2 -10.93 -80.33 -38.09
N MET A 3 -11.79 -79.82 -38.97
CA MET A 3 -11.38 -79.33 -40.29
C MET A 3 -10.28 -78.24 -40.15
N PRO A 4 -9.20 -78.29 -40.94
CA PRO A 4 -8.15 -77.28 -40.90
C PRO A 4 -8.72 -75.91 -41.32
N VAL A 5 -8.29 -74.85 -40.64
CA VAL A 5 -8.76 -73.46 -40.84
C VAL A 5 -8.73 -73.03 -42.32
N ARG A 6 -7.77 -73.55 -43.09
CA ARG A 6 -7.64 -73.31 -44.55
C ARG A 6 -8.83 -73.83 -45.37
N ALA A 7 -9.51 -74.91 -44.94
CA ALA A 7 -10.65 -75.49 -45.64
C ALA A 7 -11.93 -74.67 -45.44
N ARG A 8 -12.14 -74.12 -44.23
CA ARG A 8 -13.29 -73.24 -43.91
C ARG A 8 -13.23 -71.90 -44.65
N TRP A 9 -12.03 -71.35 -44.85
CA TRP A 9 -11.83 -70.12 -45.64
C TRP A 9 -12.15 -70.29 -47.14
N ARG A 10 -12.06 -71.51 -47.67
CA ARG A 10 -12.37 -71.81 -49.08
C ARG A 10 -13.87 -72.05 -49.36
N ALA A 11 -14.73 -72.07 -48.34
CA ALA A 11 -16.18 -72.20 -48.49
C ALA A 11 -16.94 -70.85 -48.55
N LEU A 12 -16.30 -69.73 -48.18
CA LEU A 12 -16.91 -68.39 -48.24
C LEU A 12 -16.93 -67.84 -49.69
N PRO A 13 -17.99 -67.17 -50.16
CA PRO A 13 -18.01 -66.57 -51.50
C PRO A 13 -16.87 -65.54 -51.69
N ARG A 14 -16.24 -65.50 -52.88
CA ARG A 14 -15.11 -64.60 -53.19
C ARG A 14 -15.42 -63.12 -52.90
N ALA A 15 -16.68 -62.71 -53.06
CA ALA A 15 -17.18 -61.36 -52.77
C ALA A 15 -17.05 -60.95 -51.30
N LEU A 16 -17.00 -61.91 -50.36
CA LEU A 16 -16.86 -61.62 -48.92
C LEU A 16 -15.41 -61.73 -48.42
N ARG A 17 -14.55 -62.45 -49.14
CA ARG A 17 -13.15 -62.68 -48.71
C ARG A 17 -12.27 -61.45 -48.89
N TRP A 18 -12.39 -60.78 -50.02
CA TRP A 18 -11.62 -59.55 -50.31
C TRP A 18 -11.91 -58.43 -49.31
N PRO A 19 -13.17 -58.05 -49.03
CA PRO A 19 -13.43 -57.02 -48.02
C PRO A 19 -12.97 -57.45 -46.62
N LEU A 20 -13.10 -58.72 -46.24
CA LEU A 20 -12.60 -59.22 -44.96
C LEU A 20 -11.06 -59.12 -44.85
N VAL A 21 -10.33 -59.49 -45.91
CA VAL A 21 -8.86 -59.38 -45.97
C VAL A 21 -8.43 -57.91 -45.94
N VAL A 22 -9.12 -57.02 -46.65
CA VAL A 22 -8.85 -55.58 -46.62
C VAL A 22 -9.06 -55.01 -45.22
N VAL A 23 -10.14 -55.38 -44.54
CA VAL A 23 -10.40 -54.96 -43.14
C VAL A 23 -9.33 -55.48 -42.19
N ILE A 24 -8.94 -56.75 -42.29
CA ILE A 24 -7.87 -57.34 -41.46
C ILE A 24 -6.53 -56.66 -41.74
N ALA A 25 -6.20 -56.39 -43.01
CA ALA A 25 -4.96 -55.73 -43.41
C ALA A 25 -4.92 -54.27 -42.93
N LEU A 26 -6.02 -53.53 -43.05
CA LEU A 26 -6.16 -52.18 -42.51
C LEU A 26 -6.02 -52.16 -40.99
N TYR A 27 -6.62 -53.14 -40.30
CA TYR A 27 -6.50 -53.27 -38.85
C TYR A 27 -5.09 -53.67 -38.40
N ALA A 28 -4.45 -54.61 -39.08
CA ALA A 28 -3.06 -55.00 -38.82
C ALA A 28 -2.09 -53.83 -39.10
N GLY A 29 -2.31 -53.10 -40.19
CA GLY A 29 -1.58 -51.87 -40.52
C GLY A 29 -1.78 -50.80 -39.46
N TYR A 30 -3.00 -50.62 -38.95
CA TYR A 30 -3.29 -49.74 -37.82
C TYR A 30 -2.53 -50.16 -36.56
N LEU A 31 -2.56 -51.43 -36.18
CA LEU A 31 -1.83 -51.92 -34.99
C LEU A 31 -0.33 -51.68 -35.13
N LEU A 32 0.25 -51.95 -36.30
CA LEU A 32 1.67 -51.75 -36.54
C LEU A 32 2.03 -50.26 -36.49
N LEU A 33 1.34 -49.40 -37.25
CA LEU A 33 1.60 -47.97 -37.29
C LEU A 33 1.32 -47.28 -35.94
N GLY A 34 0.24 -47.66 -35.26
CA GLY A 34 -0.14 -47.11 -33.97
C GLY A 34 0.87 -47.45 -32.87
N ASN A 35 1.29 -48.72 -32.78
CA ASN A 35 2.29 -49.12 -31.78
C ASN A 35 3.69 -48.63 -32.13
N LEU A 36 4.03 -48.51 -33.42
CA LEU A 36 5.28 -47.88 -33.86
C LEU A 36 5.29 -46.40 -33.46
N LEU A 37 4.21 -45.65 -33.72
CA LEU A 37 4.11 -44.24 -33.33
C LEU A 37 4.23 -44.03 -31.81
N LEU A 38 3.60 -44.90 -31.02
CA LEU A 38 3.60 -44.80 -29.55
C LEU A 38 4.96 -45.14 -28.92
N ASN A 39 5.73 -46.07 -29.50
CA ASN A 39 6.99 -46.56 -28.93
C ASN A 39 8.24 -46.00 -29.62
N THR A 40 8.09 -45.10 -30.60
CA THR A 40 9.20 -44.42 -31.27
C THR A 40 9.22 -42.92 -30.94
N PRO A 41 10.36 -42.23 -31.11
CA PRO A 41 10.44 -40.78 -30.90
C PRO A 41 9.50 -39.96 -31.80
N LEU A 42 8.89 -40.57 -32.82
CA LEU A 42 7.89 -39.93 -33.68
C LEU A 42 6.63 -39.49 -32.90
N GLY A 43 6.22 -40.25 -31.89
CA GLY A 43 5.07 -39.90 -31.04
C GLY A 43 5.31 -38.63 -30.22
N PRO A 44 6.34 -38.60 -29.34
CA PRO A 44 6.69 -37.40 -28.57
C PRO A 44 7.01 -36.19 -29.44
N ALA A 45 7.69 -36.36 -30.59
CA ALA A 45 7.99 -35.27 -31.52
C ALA A 45 6.73 -34.63 -32.13
N GLY A 46 5.66 -35.41 -32.34
CA GLY A 46 4.37 -34.93 -32.84
C GLY A 46 3.57 -34.11 -31.82
N LEU A 47 3.60 -34.49 -30.54
CA LEU A 47 2.91 -33.77 -29.45
C LEU A 47 3.71 -32.57 -28.93
N ASN A 48 5.04 -32.68 -28.83
CA ASN A 48 5.91 -31.68 -28.22
C ASN A 48 6.40 -30.61 -29.22
N ARG A 49 5.52 -30.11 -30.10
CA ARG A 49 5.88 -29.08 -31.10
C ARG A 49 6.29 -27.73 -30.51
N LYS A 50 5.88 -27.44 -29.26
CA LYS A 50 6.26 -26.23 -28.49
C LYS A 50 6.52 -26.62 -27.03
N PRO A 51 7.69 -27.21 -26.72
CA PRO A 51 7.98 -27.79 -25.41
C PRO A 51 7.90 -26.77 -24.26
N ASP A 52 8.11 -25.47 -24.54
CA ASP A 52 7.97 -24.39 -23.56
C ASP A 52 6.53 -24.19 -23.05
N SER A 53 5.54 -24.60 -23.85
CA SER A 53 4.11 -24.46 -23.54
C SER A 53 3.46 -25.74 -23.04
N PHE A 54 3.87 -26.88 -23.60
CA PHE A 54 3.39 -28.21 -23.26
C PHE A 54 4.42 -29.25 -23.68
N ALA A 55 4.77 -30.15 -22.78
CA ALA A 55 5.58 -31.32 -23.05
C ALA A 55 4.97 -32.55 -22.37
N MET A 56 4.85 -33.63 -23.13
CA MET A 56 4.38 -34.93 -22.66
C MET A 56 5.41 -35.98 -23.05
N HIS A 57 5.81 -36.77 -22.06
CA HIS A 57 6.69 -37.92 -22.22
C HIS A 57 6.01 -39.13 -21.60
N TRP A 58 6.26 -40.31 -22.16
CA TRP A 58 5.79 -41.58 -21.63
C TRP A 58 6.83 -42.64 -21.93
N GLY A 59 6.81 -43.73 -21.16
CA GLY A 59 7.63 -44.92 -21.41
C GLY A 59 7.02 -45.77 -22.52
N PRO A 60 6.72 -47.07 -22.29
CA PRO A 60 6.03 -47.87 -23.29
C PRO A 60 4.59 -47.38 -23.52
N GLY A 61 4.04 -47.71 -24.68
CA GLY A 61 2.65 -47.44 -25.04
C GLY A 61 2.05 -48.56 -25.89
N LEU A 62 0.76 -48.83 -25.71
CA LEU A 62 0.02 -49.87 -26.42
C LEU A 62 -1.31 -49.31 -26.95
N THR A 63 -1.60 -49.60 -28.21
CA THR A 63 -2.96 -49.47 -28.79
C THR A 63 -3.39 -50.79 -29.41
N TRP A 64 -4.57 -51.27 -29.03
CA TRP A 64 -5.15 -52.53 -29.50
C TRP A 64 -6.52 -52.34 -30.15
N TRP A 65 -7.10 -51.14 -30.09
CA TRP A 65 -8.34 -50.79 -30.77
C TRP A 65 -8.27 -49.31 -31.19
N PRO A 66 -8.80 -48.92 -32.37
CA PRO A 66 -8.82 -47.52 -32.80
C PRO A 66 -9.27 -46.54 -31.71
N GLY A 67 -8.36 -45.64 -31.32
CA GLY A 67 -8.58 -44.62 -30.29
C GLY A 67 -8.32 -45.08 -28.84
N ARG A 68 -8.13 -46.37 -28.57
CA ARG A 68 -7.89 -46.89 -27.21
C ARG A 68 -6.39 -47.00 -26.93
N VAL A 69 -5.89 -46.18 -26.02
CA VAL A 69 -4.45 -46.04 -25.76
C VAL A 69 -4.16 -46.37 -24.30
N MET A 70 -3.06 -47.08 -24.07
CA MET A 70 -2.50 -47.36 -22.76
C MET A 70 -1.04 -46.91 -22.74
N LEU A 71 -0.68 -46.07 -21.78
CA LEU A 71 0.65 -45.49 -21.61
C LEU A 71 1.15 -45.79 -20.20
N TRP A 72 2.45 -45.99 -20.06
CA TRP A 72 3.12 -46.16 -18.77
C TRP A 72 4.14 -45.04 -18.54
N ASP A 73 4.43 -44.74 -17.27
CA ASP A 73 5.40 -43.71 -16.84
C ASP A 73 5.21 -42.37 -17.55
N VAL A 74 3.97 -41.87 -17.47
CA VAL A 74 3.55 -40.66 -18.18
C VAL A 74 3.92 -39.44 -17.36
N HIS A 75 4.64 -38.51 -17.98
CA HIS A 75 5.01 -37.22 -17.42
C HIS A 75 4.52 -36.10 -18.35
N LEU A 76 3.57 -35.31 -17.88
CA LEU A 76 3.07 -34.12 -18.54
C LEU A 76 3.54 -32.88 -17.79
N GLN A 77 3.93 -31.85 -18.52
CA GLN A 77 4.22 -30.54 -17.97
C GLN A 77 3.81 -29.46 -18.95
N GLY A 78 3.45 -28.28 -18.45
CA GLY A 78 3.10 -27.18 -19.31
C GLY A 78 3.03 -25.83 -18.60
N ARG A 79 2.84 -24.80 -19.41
CA ARG A 79 2.64 -23.42 -18.97
C ARG A 79 1.28 -22.93 -19.46
N SER A 80 0.46 -22.47 -18.54
CA SER A 80 -0.81 -21.79 -18.79
C SER A 80 -0.69 -20.36 -18.25
N THR A 81 -1.59 -19.44 -18.61
CA THR A 81 -1.52 -18.00 -18.29
C THR A 81 -1.13 -17.73 -16.83
N GLY A 82 0.15 -17.42 -16.57
CA GLY A 82 0.69 -17.16 -15.23
C GLY A 82 1.00 -18.38 -14.35
N ASN A 83 0.79 -19.61 -14.82
CA ASN A 83 0.97 -20.84 -14.04
C ASN A 83 1.82 -21.91 -14.76
N ARG A 84 2.60 -22.67 -14.01
CA ARG A 84 3.26 -23.90 -14.44
C ARG A 84 2.52 -25.08 -13.83
N TRP A 85 2.32 -26.14 -14.60
CA TRP A 85 1.69 -27.35 -14.09
C TRP A 85 2.50 -28.58 -14.51
N SER A 86 2.45 -29.62 -13.68
CA SER A 86 3.03 -30.93 -13.94
C SER A 86 2.08 -32.02 -13.45
N VAL A 87 2.02 -33.12 -14.20
CA VAL A 87 1.26 -34.32 -13.86
C VAL A 87 2.13 -35.51 -14.20
N SER A 88 2.36 -36.40 -13.23
CA SER A 88 2.99 -37.69 -13.46
C SER A 88 2.03 -38.82 -13.10
N ALA A 89 2.00 -39.88 -13.89
CA ALA A 89 1.20 -41.07 -13.65
C ALA A 89 2.01 -42.32 -14.00
N GLN A 90 1.89 -43.37 -13.19
CA GLN A 90 2.52 -44.66 -13.48
C GLN A 90 1.86 -45.35 -14.68
N ARG A 91 0.55 -45.17 -14.82
CA ARG A 91 -0.24 -45.75 -15.92
C ARG A 91 -1.40 -44.85 -16.27
N MET A 92 -1.67 -44.70 -17.56
CA MET A 92 -2.77 -43.93 -18.12
C MET A 92 -3.42 -44.76 -19.23
N SER A 93 -4.72 -45.01 -19.14
CA SER A 93 -5.47 -45.69 -20.19
C SER A 93 -6.77 -44.96 -20.50
N GLY A 94 -7.12 -44.83 -21.77
CA GLY A 94 -8.31 -44.10 -22.15
C GLY A 94 -8.73 -44.32 -23.59
N GLN A 95 -9.90 -43.80 -23.92
CA GLN A 95 -10.43 -43.81 -25.27
C GLN A 95 -10.51 -42.40 -25.83
N ILE A 96 -9.89 -42.18 -26.98
CA ILE A 96 -9.92 -40.94 -27.74
C ILE A 96 -10.90 -41.15 -28.89
N GLN A 97 -11.87 -40.25 -29.03
CA GLN A 97 -12.77 -40.24 -30.18
C GLN A 97 -12.04 -39.73 -31.41
N MET A 98 -12.00 -40.53 -32.47
CA MET A 98 -11.18 -40.23 -33.66
C MET A 98 -11.84 -39.22 -34.61
N LEU A 99 -13.17 -39.29 -34.81
CA LEU A 99 -13.88 -38.37 -35.72
C LEU A 99 -13.82 -36.89 -35.29
N PRO A 100 -13.98 -36.55 -33.99
CA PRO A 100 -13.89 -35.15 -33.54
C PRO A 100 -12.49 -34.52 -33.75
N LEU A 101 -11.43 -35.33 -33.86
CA LEU A 101 -10.07 -34.82 -34.13
C LEU A 101 -9.97 -34.09 -35.47
N LEU A 102 -10.74 -34.52 -36.48
CA LEU A 102 -10.84 -33.84 -37.78
C LEU A 102 -11.40 -32.42 -37.66
N HIS A 103 -12.19 -32.18 -36.62
CA HIS A 103 -12.81 -30.90 -36.29
C HIS A 103 -12.07 -30.14 -35.18
N ARG A 104 -10.82 -30.52 -34.86
CA ARG A 104 -9.99 -29.93 -33.80
C ARG A 104 -10.61 -30.05 -32.40
N GLN A 105 -11.29 -31.15 -32.15
CA GLN A 105 -11.86 -31.48 -30.85
C GLN A 105 -11.17 -32.74 -30.33
N LEU A 106 -10.51 -32.63 -29.19
CA LEU A 106 -10.03 -33.79 -28.45
C LEU A 106 -11.09 -34.15 -27.43
N LEU A 107 -11.89 -35.17 -27.75
CA LEU A 107 -12.90 -35.72 -26.85
C LEU A 107 -12.40 -37.05 -26.28
N VAL A 108 -12.27 -37.08 -24.96
CA VAL A 108 -11.87 -38.26 -24.19
C VAL A 108 -13.03 -38.57 -23.23
N PRO A 109 -13.93 -39.50 -23.59
CA PRO A 109 -15.08 -39.83 -22.76
C PRO A 109 -14.68 -40.41 -21.40
N GLU A 110 -13.61 -41.21 -21.39
CA GLU A 110 -13.16 -41.89 -20.19
C GLU A 110 -11.64 -42.04 -20.20
N LEU A 111 -11.03 -41.68 -19.08
CA LEU A 111 -9.60 -41.76 -18.84
C LEU A 111 -9.32 -42.33 -17.45
N HIS A 112 -8.70 -43.50 -17.38
CA HIS A 112 -8.24 -44.10 -16.14
C HIS A 112 -6.76 -43.80 -15.93
N VAL A 113 -6.40 -43.38 -14.72
CA VAL A 113 -5.03 -43.02 -14.36
C VAL A 113 -4.67 -43.67 -13.03
N HIS A 114 -3.46 -44.21 -12.91
CA HIS A 114 -2.96 -44.82 -11.68
C HIS A 114 -1.63 -44.20 -11.24
N GLY A 115 -1.44 -44.06 -9.93
CA GLY A 115 -0.19 -43.59 -9.32
C GLY A 115 0.08 -42.13 -9.64
N VAL A 116 -0.89 -41.26 -9.36
CA VAL A 116 -0.89 -39.86 -9.81
C VAL A 116 -0.17 -38.94 -8.83
N ARG A 117 0.68 -38.06 -9.37
CA ARG A 117 1.13 -36.84 -8.70
C ARG A 117 0.86 -35.66 -9.60
N ALA A 118 0.12 -34.67 -9.11
CA ALA A 118 -0.24 -33.49 -9.89
C ALA A 118 0.12 -32.22 -9.13
N GLY A 119 0.56 -31.19 -9.86
CA GLY A 119 0.91 -29.91 -9.29
C GLY A 119 0.62 -28.74 -10.22
N LEU A 120 0.10 -27.66 -9.63
CA LEU A 120 -0.08 -26.36 -10.27
C LEU A 120 0.62 -25.29 -9.42
N GLN A 121 1.56 -24.56 -10.00
CA GLN A 121 2.34 -23.51 -9.34
C GLN A 121 2.24 -22.20 -10.13
N SER A 122 2.48 -21.06 -9.47
CA SER A 122 2.55 -19.77 -10.16
C SER A 122 3.88 -19.62 -10.89
N ALA A 123 3.88 -19.07 -12.10
CA ALA A 123 5.06 -19.00 -12.95
C ALA A 123 6.17 -18.06 -12.42
N THR A 124 5.86 -17.23 -11.42
CA THR A 124 6.76 -16.25 -10.78
C THR A 124 7.46 -16.78 -9.52
N SER A 125 7.16 -18.00 -9.04
CA SER A 125 7.95 -18.61 -7.97
C SER A 125 9.20 -19.26 -8.58
N THR A 126 10.37 -18.68 -8.34
CA THR A 126 11.66 -19.34 -8.52
C THR A 126 11.62 -20.68 -7.77
N PRO A 127 11.99 -21.81 -8.39
CA PRO A 127 12.02 -23.08 -7.67
C PRO A 127 13.10 -23.02 -6.59
N ASP A 128 12.72 -23.16 -5.32
CA ASP A 128 13.64 -23.61 -4.27
C ASP A 128 14.25 -24.94 -4.75
N ALA A 129 15.57 -24.98 -4.81
CA ALA A 129 16.34 -26.11 -5.33
C ALA A 129 16.15 -27.37 -4.48
N VAL A 130 15.29 -28.29 -4.92
CA VAL A 130 15.33 -29.71 -4.53
C VAL A 130 14.93 -30.56 -5.73
N GLY A 131 15.84 -31.44 -6.17
CA GLY A 131 15.54 -32.55 -7.08
C GLY A 131 16.28 -32.54 -8.41
N ALA A 132 17.61 -32.68 -8.40
CA ALA A 132 18.33 -33.20 -9.56
C ALA A 132 18.11 -34.73 -9.64
N PRO A 133 17.88 -35.31 -10.84
CA PRO A 133 17.75 -36.76 -10.99
C PRO A 133 19.08 -37.50 -10.78
N PRO A 134 19.08 -38.77 -10.33
CA PRO A 134 20.30 -39.53 -10.11
C PRO A 134 20.93 -39.91 -11.46
N VAL A 135 22.18 -39.49 -11.69
CA VAL A 135 23.00 -40.02 -12.78
C VAL A 135 23.67 -41.30 -12.29
N ALA A 136 23.41 -42.39 -13.01
CA ALA A 136 23.97 -43.70 -12.78
C ALA A 136 25.49 -43.73 -12.98
N ALA A 137 26.13 -44.59 -12.18
CA ALA A 137 27.56 -44.86 -12.15
C ALA A 137 28.14 -45.33 -13.50
N VAL A 138 29.33 -44.85 -13.81
CA VAL A 138 30.30 -45.58 -14.65
C VAL A 138 31.54 -45.80 -13.81
N VAL A 139 31.85 -47.08 -13.62
CA VAL A 139 33.08 -47.62 -13.03
C VAL A 139 34.24 -47.36 -13.98
N GLN A 140 35.32 -46.71 -13.51
CA GLN A 140 36.68 -47.03 -13.96
C GLN A 140 37.65 -46.99 -12.77
N THR A 141 38.17 -48.19 -12.52
CA THR A 141 39.38 -48.64 -11.82
C THR A 141 40.49 -47.63 -11.44
N GLN A 142 40.92 -47.78 -10.18
CA GLN A 142 42.17 -47.42 -9.47
C GLN A 142 43.47 -47.69 -10.30
N PRO A 143 44.71 -47.19 -9.96
CA PRO A 143 45.18 -47.08 -8.57
C PRO A 143 46.25 -46.04 -8.10
N ALA A 144 46.37 -46.04 -6.76
CA ALA A 144 47.56 -45.86 -5.91
C ALA A 144 48.23 -44.48 -5.82
N ALA A 145 48.14 -43.83 -4.65
CA ALA A 145 49.15 -43.79 -3.56
C ALA A 145 50.01 -42.51 -3.71
N THR A 146 50.33 -41.72 -2.68
CA THR A 146 50.80 -42.07 -1.34
C THR A 146 50.59 -40.87 -0.39
N THR A 147 50.54 -41.23 0.87
CA THR A 147 50.29 -40.53 2.14
C THR A 147 51.36 -39.56 2.65
N LEU A 148 50.94 -38.84 3.71
CA LEU A 148 51.66 -38.22 4.84
C LEU A 148 51.94 -36.72 4.71
N ASP A 149 51.23 -35.83 5.43
CA ASP A 149 51.14 -35.57 6.89
C ASP A 149 52.35 -34.86 7.51
N ALA A 150 52.00 -34.08 8.55
CA ALA A 150 52.80 -33.27 9.46
C ALA A 150 53.11 -31.85 8.93
N SER A 151 52.99 -30.73 9.66
CA SER A 151 52.41 -30.32 10.95
C SER A 151 53.03 -28.93 11.27
N SER A 152 52.41 -28.20 12.20
CA SER A 152 53.01 -27.16 13.07
C SER A 152 53.28 -25.74 12.53
N ASP A 153 52.49 -24.83 13.10
CA ASP A 153 52.89 -23.67 13.92
C ASP A 153 53.60 -22.43 13.34
N ALA A 154 52.89 -21.33 13.60
CA ALA A 154 53.33 -20.14 14.32
C ALA A 154 54.20 -19.06 13.63
N ALA A 155 53.60 -17.87 13.67
CA ALA A 155 54.15 -16.61 14.18
C ALA A 155 54.95 -15.66 13.26
N GLU A 156 54.52 -14.39 13.37
CA GLU A 156 55.29 -13.14 13.22
C GLU A 156 55.73 -12.75 11.79
N SER A 157 55.50 -11.52 11.31
CA SER A 157 55.82 -10.24 11.94
C SER A 157 55.22 -9.05 11.17
N ASN A 158 54.87 -8.00 11.93
CA ASN A 158 55.12 -6.55 11.73
C ASN A 158 55.58 -6.03 10.35
N ALA A 159 55.34 -4.80 9.91
CA ALA A 159 54.64 -3.59 10.37
C ALA A 159 54.90 -2.51 9.28
N SER A 160 54.40 -1.30 9.52
CA SER A 160 54.68 0.00 8.86
C SER A 160 53.66 0.38 7.77
N GLU A 161 52.69 1.25 8.09
CA GLU A 161 52.79 2.72 7.99
C GLU A 161 53.00 3.20 6.55
N GLU A 162 52.03 3.93 5.96
CA GLU A 162 52.12 5.38 5.82
C GLU A 162 50.85 5.95 5.15
N THR A 163 50.45 7.13 5.63
CA THR A 163 49.29 7.91 5.18
C THR A 163 49.80 9.07 4.34
N ALA A 164 49.30 9.29 3.11
CA ALA A 164 49.28 10.63 2.50
C ALA A 164 48.38 10.70 1.25
N ALA A 165 47.43 11.63 1.30
CA ALA A 165 46.79 12.20 0.13
C ALA A 165 47.69 13.28 -0.49
N ASN A 166 47.74 13.42 -1.83
CA ASN A 166 47.08 14.51 -2.59
C ASN A 166 47.69 14.72 -4.01
N ALA A 167 46.78 14.86 -4.99
CA ALA A 167 46.75 15.75 -6.16
C ALA A 167 47.90 15.90 -7.21
N ALA A 168 47.48 15.70 -8.48
CA ALA A 168 47.56 16.62 -9.65
C ALA A 168 48.53 16.34 -10.83
N ARG A 169 47.93 16.10 -12.02
CA ARG A 169 48.22 16.55 -13.43
C ARG A 169 47.73 15.47 -14.42
N ALA A 170 47.19 15.70 -15.61
CA ALA A 170 47.16 16.80 -16.59
C ALA A 170 45.87 16.67 -17.46
N ALA A 171 45.20 17.75 -17.92
CA ALA A 171 45.28 18.38 -19.26
C ALA A 171 45.32 17.37 -20.46
N ALA A 172 44.58 17.50 -21.57
CA ALA A 172 44.22 18.68 -22.36
C ALA A 172 43.03 18.40 -23.32
N ALA A 173 42.54 19.50 -23.95
CA ALA A 173 41.28 19.71 -24.69
C ALA A 173 41.45 19.54 -26.24
N PRO A 174 40.76 20.30 -27.14
CA PRO A 174 39.31 20.47 -27.46
C PRO A 174 38.99 20.41 -28.99
N ALA A 175 37.71 20.59 -29.38
CA ALA A 175 37.25 21.36 -30.58
C ALA A 175 35.71 21.56 -30.57
N THR A 176 35.14 22.74 -30.26
CA THR A 176 34.69 23.87 -31.14
C THR A 176 33.72 23.47 -32.28
N ALA A 177 32.41 23.79 -32.16
CA ALA A 177 31.69 25.03 -32.55
C ALA A 177 31.28 25.02 -34.06
N THR A 178 30.10 25.47 -34.51
CA THR A 178 29.70 26.91 -34.59
C THR A 178 28.25 27.06 -35.14
N THR A 179 27.48 28.00 -34.55
CA THR A 179 26.45 28.95 -35.12
C THR A 179 25.18 28.43 -35.82
N ALA A 180 23.93 28.82 -35.48
CA ALA A 180 23.20 30.12 -35.40
C ALA A 180 21.96 29.98 -36.34
N THR A 181 20.73 30.48 -36.13
CA THR A 181 20.33 31.90 -36.11
C THR A 181 18.80 32.04 -35.84
N ALA A 182 18.45 33.07 -35.05
CA ALA A 182 17.26 33.95 -34.90
C ALA A 182 15.83 33.63 -35.46
N ALA A 183 14.80 33.84 -34.62
CA ALA A 183 13.71 34.87 -34.68
C ALA A 183 12.39 34.35 -35.32
N GLU A 184 11.14 34.71 -34.99
CA GLU A 184 10.54 35.92 -34.40
C GLU A 184 9.08 35.66 -33.88
N ARG A 185 8.42 36.76 -33.48
CA ARG A 185 7.22 37.12 -32.67
C ARG A 185 5.81 36.53 -32.91
N ALA A 186 4.89 36.98 -32.03
CA ALA A 186 3.59 36.46 -31.61
C ALA A 186 2.32 37.26 -32.06
N LYS A 187 1.16 36.55 -32.08
CA LYS A 187 -0.26 36.92 -31.72
C LYS A 187 -1.00 38.09 -32.44
N PRO A 188 -2.34 38.31 -32.29
CA PRO A 188 -3.53 37.46 -31.96
C PRO A 188 -4.79 37.77 -32.85
N THR A 189 -6.02 37.42 -32.42
CA THR A 189 -7.41 37.89 -32.80
C THR A 189 -8.26 36.85 -33.56
N ALA A 190 -9.60 36.76 -33.51
CA ALA A 190 -10.65 36.80 -32.49
C ALA A 190 -11.98 36.32 -33.17
N THR A 191 -12.93 35.85 -32.36
CA THR A 191 -14.41 35.92 -32.55
C THR A 191 -15.15 34.92 -33.48
N ALA A 192 -16.30 34.51 -32.94
CA ALA A 192 -17.30 33.51 -33.33
C ALA A 192 -18.05 33.76 -34.66
N THR A 193 -18.67 32.72 -35.25
CA THR A 193 -20.13 32.44 -35.19
C THR A 193 -20.51 31.19 -36.02
N ALA A 194 -21.37 30.35 -35.42
CA ALA A 194 -22.27 29.28 -35.91
C ALA A 194 -22.17 28.67 -37.32
N THR A 195 -22.15 27.32 -37.38
CA THR A 195 -23.04 26.53 -38.28
C THR A 195 -23.15 25.05 -37.84
N SER A 196 -24.33 24.48 -38.11
CA SER A 196 -24.90 23.18 -37.71
C SER A 196 -24.19 21.93 -38.29
N PRO A 197 -24.58 20.69 -37.88
CA PRO A 197 -23.67 19.56 -37.73
C PRO A 197 -23.58 18.69 -38.99
N SER A 198 -22.44 18.76 -39.67
CA SER A 198 -22.01 17.75 -40.62
C SER A 198 -20.54 17.98 -40.96
N ASP A 199 -19.63 17.62 -40.05
CA ASP A 199 -18.24 17.25 -40.36
C ASP A 199 -17.43 17.06 -39.06
N GLN A 200 -17.60 15.90 -38.42
CA GLN A 200 -16.61 15.36 -37.47
C GLN A 200 -16.40 13.88 -37.76
N ALA A 201 -15.83 13.59 -38.92
CA ALA A 201 -15.24 12.29 -39.21
C ALA A 201 -13.97 12.48 -40.04
N ARG A 202 -12.99 13.24 -39.53
CA ARG A 202 -11.59 13.25 -40.01
C ARG A 202 -10.69 14.01 -39.05
N ASN A 203 -10.20 13.31 -38.03
CA ASN A 203 -8.82 13.39 -37.51
C ASN A 203 -8.74 12.81 -36.09
N ARG A 204 -8.31 11.55 -36.00
CA ARG A 204 -7.55 11.05 -34.85
C ARG A 204 -6.24 10.44 -35.36
N PRO A 205 -5.15 10.57 -34.59
CA PRO A 205 -3.78 10.35 -35.05
C PRO A 205 -3.45 8.87 -35.27
N ALA A 206 -2.47 8.68 -36.16
CA ALA A 206 -2.02 7.43 -36.75
C ALA A 206 -1.79 6.29 -35.75
N ALA A 207 -2.62 5.24 -35.90
CA ALA A 207 -2.30 3.89 -35.46
C ALA A 207 -1.58 3.17 -36.60
N ASN A 208 -0.25 3.22 -36.62
CA ASN A 208 0.57 2.18 -37.27
C ASN A 208 0.57 0.97 -36.31
N ALA A 209 0.28 -0.27 -36.67
CA ALA A 209 0.18 -0.91 -37.96
C ALA A 209 -0.98 -1.92 -37.97
N THR A 210 -1.61 -2.08 -39.13
CA THR A 210 -2.57 -3.12 -39.46
C THR A 210 -1.95 -4.51 -39.25
N ALA A 211 -2.29 -5.16 -38.13
CA ALA A 211 -2.18 -6.60 -38.03
C ALA A 211 -3.26 -7.22 -38.94
N ASN A 212 -2.83 -7.86 -40.01
CA ASN A 212 -3.66 -8.68 -40.90
C ASN A 212 -4.70 -9.50 -40.09
N PRO A 213 -6.01 -9.47 -40.42
CA PRO A 213 -6.92 -10.49 -39.96
C PRO A 213 -6.72 -11.71 -40.86
N HIS A 214 -5.61 -12.43 -40.66
CA HIS A 214 -5.67 -13.85 -41.01
C HIS A 214 -6.76 -14.47 -40.13
N PRO A 215 -7.73 -15.22 -40.68
CA PRO A 215 -8.70 -15.94 -39.87
C PRO A 215 -7.91 -16.81 -38.90
N ALA A 216 -7.92 -16.43 -37.62
CA ALA A 216 -7.20 -17.17 -36.59
C ALA A 216 -7.75 -18.59 -36.63
N ALA A 217 -6.91 -19.54 -37.05
CA ALA A 217 -7.33 -20.91 -37.29
C ALA A 217 -8.14 -21.42 -36.07
N PRO A 218 -9.29 -22.09 -36.22
CA PRO A 218 -10.15 -22.46 -35.08
C PRO A 218 -9.36 -23.11 -33.93
N ALA A 219 -9.59 -22.63 -32.71
CA ALA A 219 -8.89 -23.10 -31.52
C ALA A 219 -9.30 -24.54 -31.19
N TRP A 220 -8.36 -25.34 -30.69
CA TRP A 220 -8.67 -26.69 -30.22
C TRP A 220 -9.58 -26.64 -29.00
N THR A 221 -10.53 -27.56 -28.95
CA THR A 221 -11.33 -27.85 -27.76
C THR A 221 -10.86 -29.16 -27.16
N LEU A 222 -10.72 -29.17 -25.84
CA LEU A 222 -10.29 -30.31 -25.04
C LEU A 222 -11.46 -30.63 -24.11
N GLN A 223 -12.03 -31.81 -24.22
CA GLN A 223 -13.13 -32.26 -23.37
C GLN A 223 -12.80 -33.64 -22.81
N PHE A 224 -12.77 -33.71 -21.49
CA PHE A 224 -12.59 -34.93 -20.73
C PHE A 224 -13.87 -35.11 -19.91
N ASP A 225 -14.72 -36.05 -20.30
CA ASP A 225 -16.01 -36.24 -19.63
C ASP A 225 -15.81 -36.86 -18.25
N ARG A 226 -14.89 -37.83 -18.15
CA ARG A 226 -14.50 -38.47 -16.89
C ARG A 226 -13.03 -38.90 -16.87
N ILE A 227 -12.30 -38.43 -15.86
CA ILE A 227 -10.95 -38.85 -15.50
C ILE A 227 -11.03 -39.52 -14.14
N ASP A 228 -10.88 -40.85 -14.12
CA ASP A 228 -10.82 -41.67 -12.92
C ASP A 228 -9.35 -41.95 -12.55
N ALA A 229 -8.84 -41.19 -11.59
CA ALA A 229 -7.51 -41.34 -11.05
C ALA A 229 -7.52 -42.10 -9.72
N ALA A 230 -6.87 -43.27 -9.69
CA ALA A 230 -6.64 -44.05 -8.49
C ALA A 230 -5.19 -43.89 -7.99
N GLN A 231 -4.96 -44.08 -6.68
CA GLN A 231 -3.65 -43.91 -6.05
C GLN A 231 -3.07 -42.51 -6.30
N VAL A 232 -3.85 -41.49 -6.01
CA VAL A 232 -3.40 -40.09 -6.06
C VAL A 232 -2.55 -39.82 -4.82
N HIS A 233 -1.23 -39.83 -4.98
CA HIS A 233 -0.29 -39.65 -3.88
C HIS A 233 -0.09 -38.19 -3.47
N THR A 234 -0.15 -37.28 -4.45
CA THR A 234 0.10 -35.86 -4.21
C THR A 234 -0.73 -35.01 -5.15
N LEU A 235 -1.48 -34.06 -4.58
CA LEU A 235 -2.17 -33.00 -5.29
C LEU A 235 -1.66 -31.66 -4.75
N SER A 236 -1.06 -30.83 -5.60
CA SER A 236 -0.61 -29.49 -5.20
C SER A 236 -1.26 -28.39 -6.05
N LEU A 237 -1.80 -27.38 -5.35
CA LEU A 237 -2.45 -26.21 -5.91
C LEU A 237 -1.88 -24.96 -5.24
N ARG A 238 -0.94 -24.29 -5.92
CA ARG A 238 -0.21 -23.12 -5.43
C ARG A 238 0.50 -23.42 -4.10
N GLN A 239 -0.02 -22.90 -2.99
CA GLN A 239 0.51 -23.13 -1.64
C GLN A 239 -0.10 -24.36 -0.97
N LEU A 240 -1.26 -24.83 -1.45
CA LEU A 240 -1.94 -26.00 -0.91
C LEU A 240 -1.27 -27.27 -1.45
N ARG A 241 -0.91 -28.20 -0.57
CA ARG A 241 -0.45 -29.54 -0.94
C ARG A 241 -1.19 -30.57 -0.11
N ILE A 242 -1.79 -31.55 -0.79
CA ILE A 242 -2.47 -32.69 -0.19
C ILE A 242 -1.67 -33.93 -0.57
N GLU A 243 -1.24 -34.69 0.42
CA GLU A 243 -0.58 -35.99 0.28
C GLU A 243 -1.43 -37.07 0.95
N GLY A 244 -1.48 -38.29 0.43
CA GLY A 244 -2.22 -39.39 1.05
C GLY A 244 -2.65 -40.45 0.06
N ASP A 245 -3.60 -41.27 0.46
CA ASP A 245 -4.18 -42.33 -0.36
C ASP A 245 -5.45 -41.81 -1.04
N GLY A 246 -5.28 -41.17 -2.20
CA GLY A 246 -6.36 -40.47 -2.88
C GLY A 246 -7.03 -41.25 -4.03
N ARG A 247 -8.32 -40.99 -4.22
CA ARG A 247 -9.08 -41.26 -5.45
C ARG A 247 -9.69 -39.95 -5.96
N LEU A 248 -9.57 -39.70 -7.26
CA LEU A 248 -10.07 -38.49 -7.91
C LEU A 248 -10.90 -38.87 -9.12
N GLN A 249 -12.10 -38.32 -9.22
CA GLN A 249 -12.96 -38.36 -10.38
C GLN A 249 -13.17 -36.93 -10.87
N LEU A 250 -12.71 -36.62 -12.07
CA LEU A 250 -12.71 -35.25 -12.56
C LEU A 250 -13.18 -35.18 -14.02
N GLY A 251 -14.05 -34.24 -14.32
CA GLY A 251 -14.43 -33.90 -15.69
C GLY A 251 -14.10 -32.45 -15.99
N LEU A 252 -13.59 -32.14 -17.18
CA LEU A 252 -13.26 -30.77 -17.55
C LEU A 252 -13.42 -30.50 -19.04
N PHE A 253 -13.74 -29.25 -19.34
CA PHE A 253 -13.73 -28.70 -20.68
C PHE A 253 -12.78 -27.50 -20.74
N LYS A 254 -11.97 -27.43 -21.80
CA LYS A 254 -11.07 -26.31 -22.07
C LYS A 254 -11.01 -25.99 -23.55
N GLN A 255 -11.29 -24.74 -23.89
CA GLN A 255 -10.98 -24.18 -25.20
C GLN A 255 -9.61 -23.49 -25.15
N LEU A 256 -8.70 -23.86 -26.06
CA LEU A 256 -7.37 -23.27 -26.15
C LEU A 256 -7.42 -21.82 -26.68
N ARG A 257 -6.26 -21.15 -26.71
CA ARG A 257 -6.12 -19.74 -27.12
C ARG A 257 -6.95 -18.76 -26.28
N GLY A 258 -6.95 -18.95 -24.97
CA GLY A 258 -7.65 -18.07 -24.03
C GLY A 258 -9.17 -18.28 -23.98
N GLY A 259 -9.69 -19.32 -24.63
CA GLY A 259 -11.10 -19.67 -24.60
C GLY A 259 -11.60 -20.15 -23.21
N PRO A 260 -12.93 -20.35 -23.10
CA PRO A 260 -13.59 -20.74 -21.87
C PRO A 260 -13.07 -22.05 -21.29
N MET A 261 -13.26 -22.20 -19.99
CA MET A 261 -13.04 -23.43 -19.25
C MET A 261 -14.20 -23.72 -18.33
N GLU A 262 -14.41 -25.00 -18.05
CA GLU A 262 -15.47 -25.50 -17.19
C GLU A 262 -14.91 -26.70 -16.44
N LEU A 263 -15.24 -26.80 -15.15
CA LEU A 263 -14.98 -27.98 -14.34
C LEU A 263 -16.32 -28.65 -14.10
N PHE A 264 -16.51 -29.82 -14.68
CA PHE A 264 -17.71 -30.63 -14.44
C PHE A 264 -17.71 -31.12 -12.98
N PRO A 265 -18.86 -31.59 -12.45
CA PRO A 265 -18.93 -32.18 -11.11
C PRO A 265 -17.82 -33.21 -10.89
N SER A 266 -16.87 -32.84 -10.05
CA SER A 266 -15.64 -33.58 -9.78
C SER A 266 -15.59 -33.90 -8.29
N ARG A 267 -15.12 -35.10 -7.95
CA ARG A 267 -15.01 -35.60 -6.57
C ARG A 267 -13.60 -36.08 -6.30
N ALA A 268 -13.04 -35.75 -5.15
CA ALA A 268 -11.81 -36.32 -4.64
C ALA A 268 -12.01 -36.82 -3.21
N VAL A 269 -11.49 -38.00 -2.90
CA VAL A 269 -11.47 -38.55 -1.55
C VAL A 269 -10.04 -38.94 -1.22
N PHE A 270 -9.54 -38.52 -0.07
CA PHE A 270 -8.22 -38.90 0.42
C PHE A 270 -8.35 -39.51 1.81
N ASP A 271 -7.76 -40.70 1.96
CA ASP A 271 -7.53 -41.35 3.25
C ASP A 271 -6.08 -41.09 3.69
N ASN A 272 -5.82 -41.08 4.99
CA ASN A 272 -4.51 -40.78 5.58
C ASN A 272 -3.89 -39.47 5.06
N ALA A 273 -4.73 -38.47 4.81
CA ALA A 273 -4.34 -37.23 4.18
C ALA A 273 -3.47 -36.37 5.09
N ARG A 274 -2.42 -35.79 4.51
CA ARG A 274 -1.64 -34.69 5.06
C ARG A 274 -1.83 -33.45 4.20
N VAL A 275 -2.35 -32.38 4.79
CA VAL A 275 -2.60 -31.11 4.12
C VAL A 275 -1.60 -30.09 4.62
N HIS A 276 -0.90 -29.46 3.68
CA HIS A 276 0.03 -28.38 3.95
C HIS A 276 -0.41 -27.11 3.24
N TRP A 277 -0.20 -25.97 3.90
CA TRP A 277 -0.29 -24.66 3.29
C TRP A 277 1.06 -23.96 3.40
N GLY A 278 1.77 -23.85 2.28
CA GLY A 278 3.15 -23.39 2.26
C GLY A 278 4.05 -24.35 3.04
N ARG A 279 4.58 -23.90 4.18
CA ARG A 279 5.43 -24.70 5.09
C ARG A 279 4.69 -25.24 6.32
N SER A 280 3.43 -24.84 6.53
CA SER A 280 2.64 -25.21 7.70
C SER A 280 1.79 -26.44 7.42
N GLU A 281 1.90 -27.47 8.26
CA GLU A 281 0.99 -28.63 8.26
C GLU A 281 -0.34 -28.22 8.90
N LEU A 282 -1.42 -28.30 8.14
CA LEU A 282 -2.78 -27.97 8.60
C LEU A 282 -3.53 -29.19 9.15
N LEU A 283 -3.34 -30.35 8.49
CA LEU A 283 -4.04 -31.60 8.80
C LEU A 283 -3.07 -32.77 8.59
N ARG A 284 -3.16 -33.78 9.44
CA ARG A 284 -2.47 -35.06 9.31
C ARG A 284 -3.41 -36.22 9.65
N ASN A 285 -3.11 -37.40 9.09
CA ASN A 285 -3.92 -38.61 9.29
C ASN A 285 -5.42 -38.38 9.04
N GLY A 286 -5.75 -37.49 8.11
CA GLY A 286 -7.13 -37.04 7.90
C GLY A 286 -7.87 -37.78 6.80
N GLN A 287 -9.18 -37.75 6.87
CA GLN A 287 -10.09 -38.05 5.77
C GLN A 287 -10.56 -36.74 5.15
N LEU A 288 -10.41 -36.61 3.84
CA LEU A 288 -10.85 -35.45 3.08
C LEU A 288 -11.81 -35.89 1.99
N ARG A 289 -12.97 -35.25 1.91
CA ARG A 289 -13.88 -35.35 0.77
C ARG A 289 -14.04 -33.97 0.15
N LEU A 290 -13.71 -33.88 -1.13
CA LEU A 290 -13.83 -32.67 -1.92
C LEU A 290 -14.80 -32.95 -3.06
N GLU A 291 -15.78 -32.09 -3.24
CA GLU A 291 -16.61 -32.06 -4.44
C GLU A 291 -16.57 -30.64 -4.98
N ALA A 292 -16.40 -30.49 -6.29
CA ALA A 292 -16.33 -29.18 -6.91
C ALA A 292 -16.81 -29.22 -8.36
N SER A 293 -17.53 -28.18 -8.75
CA SER A 293 -17.81 -27.83 -10.14
C SER A 293 -17.63 -26.34 -10.33
N ILE A 294 -17.17 -25.93 -11.51
CA ILE A 294 -16.99 -24.53 -11.86
C ILE A 294 -17.70 -24.30 -13.18
N ALA A 295 -18.69 -23.41 -13.18
CA ALA A 295 -19.44 -23.06 -14.37
C ALA A 295 -18.52 -22.55 -15.49
N ARG A 296 -18.95 -22.75 -16.73
CA ARG A 296 -18.19 -22.34 -17.91
C ARG A 296 -17.89 -20.85 -17.89
N HIS A 297 -16.61 -20.50 -17.93
CA HIS A 297 -16.17 -19.12 -17.87
C HIS A 297 -14.95 -18.85 -18.74
N ALA A 298 -14.89 -17.65 -19.30
CA ALA A 298 -13.68 -17.15 -19.95
C ALA A 298 -12.66 -16.70 -18.88
N PRO A 299 -11.35 -16.85 -19.11
CA PRO A 299 -10.33 -16.37 -18.19
C PRO A 299 -10.41 -14.87 -17.87
N ALA A 300 -11.08 -14.06 -18.69
CA ALA A 300 -11.28 -12.63 -18.41
C ALA A 300 -12.47 -12.35 -17.47
N GLN A 301 -13.42 -13.29 -17.33
CA GLN A 301 -14.62 -13.12 -16.51
C GLN A 301 -14.33 -13.32 -15.02
N ALA A 302 -13.51 -14.33 -14.68
CA ALA A 302 -13.14 -14.61 -13.31
C ALA A 302 -11.71 -15.16 -13.24
N ARG A 303 -10.91 -14.64 -12.30
CA ARG A 303 -9.57 -15.12 -11.97
C ARG A 303 -9.37 -15.11 -10.46
N GLY A 304 -8.46 -15.97 -9.98
CA GLY A 304 -8.15 -16.03 -8.54
C GLY A 304 -9.38 -16.36 -7.71
N LEU A 305 -9.60 -15.60 -6.64
CA LEU A 305 -10.75 -15.80 -5.73
C LEU A 305 -12.09 -15.56 -6.42
N ALA A 306 -12.17 -14.74 -7.47
CA ALA A 306 -13.43 -14.49 -8.19
C ALA A 306 -14.04 -15.77 -8.81
N LEU A 307 -13.24 -16.83 -9.03
CA LEU A 307 -13.75 -18.13 -9.46
C LEU A 307 -14.76 -18.72 -8.47
N LEU A 308 -14.64 -18.39 -7.18
CA LEU A 308 -15.57 -18.88 -6.15
C LEU A 308 -17.01 -18.37 -6.39
N GLN A 309 -17.21 -17.27 -7.12
CA GLN A 309 -18.57 -16.83 -7.53
C GLN A 309 -19.22 -17.74 -8.58
N LEU A 310 -18.42 -18.57 -9.25
CA LEU A 310 -18.85 -19.50 -10.29
C LEU A 310 -18.67 -20.96 -9.86
N THR A 311 -18.28 -21.19 -8.61
CA THR A 311 -17.96 -22.51 -8.08
C THR A 311 -19.08 -23.00 -7.18
N ASP A 312 -19.43 -24.26 -7.33
CA ASP A 312 -20.15 -25.04 -6.32
C ASP A 312 -19.16 -26.03 -5.74
N ALA A 313 -19.07 -26.10 -4.41
CA ALA A 313 -18.10 -26.95 -3.75
C ALA A 313 -18.63 -27.52 -2.44
N LEU A 314 -18.12 -28.69 -2.08
CA LEU A 314 -18.29 -29.29 -0.77
C LEU A 314 -16.91 -29.73 -0.29
N VAL A 315 -16.58 -29.37 0.94
CA VAL A 315 -15.36 -29.81 1.62
C VAL A 315 -15.76 -30.45 2.94
N ALA A 316 -15.57 -31.76 3.08
CA ALA A 316 -15.67 -32.44 4.37
C ALA A 316 -14.27 -32.84 4.84
N VAL A 317 -13.99 -32.57 6.11
CA VAL A 317 -12.70 -32.81 6.75
C VAL A 317 -12.92 -33.53 8.06
N HIS A 318 -12.12 -34.56 8.31
CA HIS A 318 -12.02 -35.23 9.59
C HIS A 318 -10.56 -35.60 9.83
N GLY A 319 -9.94 -35.18 10.92
CA GLY A 319 -8.58 -35.63 11.22
C GLY A 319 -7.86 -34.81 12.26
N ASP A 320 -6.60 -35.18 12.46
CA ASP A 320 -5.73 -34.51 13.42
C ASP A 320 -5.15 -33.23 12.80
N THR A 321 -5.10 -32.14 13.57
CA THR A 321 -4.44 -30.90 13.18
C THR A 321 -3.22 -30.63 14.04
N ALA A 322 -2.39 -29.70 13.60
CA ALA A 322 -1.32 -29.18 14.44
C ALA A 322 -1.86 -28.65 15.78
N ALA A 323 -1.04 -28.78 16.84
CA ALA A 323 -1.21 -27.96 18.03
C ALA A 323 -0.62 -26.56 17.78
N LEU A 324 -0.90 -25.64 18.67
CA LEU A 324 -0.44 -24.26 18.59
C LEU A 324 0.61 -24.02 19.68
N ASP A 325 1.78 -23.53 19.30
CA ASP A 325 2.80 -23.03 20.21
C ASP A 325 2.67 -21.52 20.32
N VAL A 326 2.54 -21.02 21.55
CA VAL A 326 2.66 -19.61 21.89
C VAL A 326 4.13 -19.36 22.22
N ILE A 327 4.84 -18.77 21.27
CA ILE A 327 6.25 -18.38 21.47
C ILE A 327 6.27 -16.95 21.99
N ARG A 328 6.85 -16.75 23.18
CA ARG A 328 7.24 -15.42 23.65
C ARG A 328 8.62 -15.07 23.10
N THR A 329 8.72 -14.04 22.27
CA THR A 329 10.03 -13.55 21.81
C THR A 329 10.80 -12.91 22.97
N ALA A 330 12.11 -12.71 22.81
CA ALA A 330 12.94 -11.99 23.78
C ALA A 330 12.44 -10.55 24.07
N GLN A 331 11.59 -9.98 23.21
CA GLN A 331 10.95 -8.68 23.36
C GLN A 331 9.58 -8.77 24.07
N GLY A 332 9.17 -9.95 24.54
CA GLY A 332 7.89 -10.18 25.21
C GLY A 332 6.70 -10.43 24.28
N ARG A 333 6.90 -10.44 22.95
CA ARG A 333 5.83 -10.60 21.95
C ARG A 333 5.36 -12.04 21.86
N HIS A 334 4.05 -12.28 21.82
CA HIS A 334 3.49 -13.61 21.60
C HIS A 334 3.25 -13.84 20.11
N THR A 335 3.82 -14.92 19.57
CA THR A 335 3.52 -15.41 18.22
C THR A 335 2.97 -16.82 18.30
N VAL A 336 1.86 -17.06 17.61
CA VAL A 336 1.28 -18.40 17.52
C VAL A 336 1.82 -19.08 16.27
N VAL A 337 2.46 -20.24 16.46
CA VAL A 337 2.95 -21.08 15.37
C VAL A 337 2.38 -22.48 15.47
N THR A 338 2.30 -23.18 14.35
CA THR A 338 1.88 -24.58 14.32
C THR A 338 3.02 -25.50 14.79
N ARG A 339 2.72 -26.42 15.71
CA ARG A 339 3.62 -27.51 16.11
C ARG A 339 2.97 -28.87 15.83
N PRO A 340 3.76 -29.95 15.68
CA PRO A 340 3.23 -31.30 15.70
C PRO A 340 2.43 -31.51 17.00
N GLY A 341 1.16 -31.89 16.90
CA GLY A 341 0.29 -32.02 18.06
C GLY A 341 -1.00 -32.77 17.77
N LYS A 342 -1.88 -32.83 18.77
CA LYS A 342 -3.14 -33.59 18.77
C LYS A 342 -4.37 -32.67 18.64
N GLY A 343 -4.29 -31.64 17.80
CA GLY A 343 -5.50 -30.89 17.45
C GLY A 343 -6.46 -31.75 16.62
N ARG A 344 -7.70 -31.32 16.44
CA ARG A 344 -8.72 -32.03 15.66
C ARG A 344 -9.58 -31.07 14.87
N ALA A 345 -9.82 -31.38 13.60
CA ALA A 345 -10.81 -30.71 12.78
C ALA A 345 -11.86 -31.71 12.31
N ASP A 346 -13.13 -31.33 12.40
CA ASP A 346 -14.27 -32.13 11.96
C ASP A 346 -15.35 -31.21 11.38
N GLY A 347 -15.86 -31.53 10.20
CA GLY A 347 -17.02 -30.84 9.65
C GLY A 347 -17.14 -30.91 8.14
N GLU A 348 -18.19 -30.27 7.64
CA GLU A 348 -18.53 -30.16 6.24
C GLU A 348 -18.93 -28.73 5.90
N LEU A 349 -18.26 -28.14 4.90
CA LEU A 349 -18.57 -26.83 4.35
C LEU A 349 -19.14 -26.98 2.95
N ARG A 350 -20.31 -26.40 2.71
CA ARG A 350 -20.98 -26.38 1.40
C ARG A 350 -20.98 -24.95 0.88
N TRP A 351 -20.60 -24.80 -0.37
CA TRP A 351 -20.44 -23.54 -1.07
C TRP A 351 -21.19 -23.58 -2.40
N THR A 352 -21.89 -22.49 -2.71
CA THR A 352 -22.60 -22.33 -3.99
C THR A 352 -22.47 -20.89 -4.42
N ARG A 353 -21.79 -20.65 -5.54
CA ARG A 353 -21.71 -19.36 -6.25
C ARG A 353 -21.54 -18.12 -5.35
N GLY A 354 -20.54 -18.11 -4.47
CA GLY A 354 -20.29 -16.95 -3.60
C GLY A 354 -20.85 -17.05 -2.17
N ALA A 355 -21.62 -18.09 -1.85
CA ALA A 355 -22.28 -18.23 -0.55
C ALA A 355 -22.07 -19.60 0.08
N LEU A 356 -21.85 -19.61 1.40
CA LEU A 356 -21.96 -20.84 2.19
C LEU A 356 -23.42 -21.31 2.23
N GLN A 357 -23.65 -22.62 2.34
CA GLN A 357 -25.01 -23.17 2.37
C GLN A 357 -25.40 -23.58 3.79
N ALA A 358 -26.72 -23.58 4.03
CA ALA A 358 -27.30 -24.05 5.27
C ALA A 358 -26.90 -25.51 5.58
N GLY A 359 -26.70 -25.81 6.86
CA GLY A 359 -26.16 -27.08 7.35
C GLY A 359 -24.64 -27.22 7.18
N SER A 360 -23.92 -26.17 6.78
CA SER A 360 -22.45 -26.20 6.83
C SER A 360 -21.99 -26.05 8.29
N GLN A 361 -21.07 -26.89 8.72
CA GLN A 361 -20.51 -26.86 10.06
C GLN A 361 -19.03 -27.21 10.03
N LEU A 362 -18.21 -26.53 10.83
CA LEU A 362 -16.80 -26.86 11.00
C LEU A 362 -16.40 -26.62 12.45
N HIS A 363 -15.92 -27.66 13.11
CA HIS A 363 -15.40 -27.63 14.47
C HIS A 363 -13.89 -27.87 14.41
N TRP A 364 -13.14 -26.96 14.99
CA TRP A 364 -11.69 -27.05 15.10
C TRP A 364 -11.27 -26.87 16.55
N ARG A 365 -10.38 -27.76 17.00
CA ARG A 365 -9.85 -27.81 18.35
C ARG A 365 -8.34 -27.94 18.28
N ALA A 366 -7.62 -27.05 18.96
CA ALA A 366 -6.17 -27.02 18.90
C ALA A 366 -5.58 -26.79 20.30
N PRO A 367 -4.83 -27.76 20.87
CA PRO A 367 -4.10 -27.57 22.11
C PRO A 367 -3.08 -26.43 21.99
N LEU A 368 -3.04 -25.56 22.99
CA LEU A 368 -2.10 -24.46 23.10
C LEU A 368 -0.98 -24.85 24.05
N HIS A 369 0.26 -24.66 23.65
CA HIS A 369 1.44 -24.93 24.47
C HIS A 369 2.30 -23.67 24.61
N ASP A 370 2.96 -23.51 25.75
CA ASP A 370 4.03 -22.55 25.93
C ASP A 370 5.36 -23.24 25.66
N SER A 371 5.99 -22.91 24.55
CA SER A 371 7.31 -23.46 24.18
C SER A 371 8.48 -22.76 24.88
N THR A 372 8.22 -21.75 25.71
CA THR A 372 9.27 -21.03 26.46
C THR A 372 9.64 -21.68 27.79
N CYS A 373 8.81 -22.60 28.29
CA CYS A 373 9.13 -23.49 29.40
C CYS A 373 9.60 -24.86 28.89
N THR A 374 10.52 -25.49 29.61
CA THR A 374 10.95 -26.86 29.33
C THR A 374 10.64 -27.74 30.56
N PRO A 375 9.72 -28.71 30.48
CA PRO A 375 8.91 -29.10 29.31
C PRO A 375 7.84 -28.05 28.95
N ALA A 376 7.39 -28.08 27.69
CA ALA A 376 6.37 -27.17 27.20
C ALA A 376 5.06 -27.35 27.98
N ALA A 377 4.58 -26.28 28.62
CA ALA A 377 3.38 -26.32 29.44
C ALA A 377 2.13 -26.27 28.56
N LEU A 378 1.13 -27.13 28.84
CA LEU A 378 -0.18 -27.03 28.20
C LEU A 378 -0.91 -25.80 28.76
N LEU A 379 -1.15 -24.82 27.90
CA LEU A 379 -1.84 -23.59 28.25
C LEU A 379 -3.36 -23.75 28.22
N GLY A 380 -3.87 -24.61 27.34
CA GLY A 380 -5.31 -24.83 27.18
C GLY A 380 -5.65 -25.38 25.81
N GLU A 381 -6.87 -25.15 25.35
CA GLU A 381 -7.35 -25.59 24.04
C GLU A 381 -8.12 -24.45 23.37
N LEU A 382 -7.71 -24.06 22.16
CA LEU A 382 -8.49 -23.20 21.30
C LEU A 382 -9.58 -24.03 20.65
N ALA A 383 -10.85 -23.67 20.85
CA ALA A 383 -11.98 -24.24 20.14
C ALA A 383 -12.61 -23.17 19.24
N ALA A 384 -12.76 -23.47 17.96
CA ALA A 384 -13.44 -22.63 16.99
C ALA A 384 -14.54 -23.45 16.30
N GLN A 385 -15.73 -22.88 16.19
CA GLN A 385 -16.87 -23.52 15.57
C GLN A 385 -17.57 -22.54 14.64
N LEU A 386 -17.75 -22.95 13.39
CA LEU A 386 -18.54 -22.26 12.39
C LEU A 386 -19.80 -23.09 12.14
N GLN A 387 -20.97 -22.46 12.22
CA GLN A 387 -22.25 -23.03 11.84
C GLN A 387 -22.91 -22.09 10.83
N VAL A 388 -23.56 -22.64 9.81
CA VAL A 388 -24.25 -21.86 8.78
C VAL A 388 -25.66 -22.38 8.62
N ASP A 389 -26.62 -21.53 8.94
CA ASP A 389 -28.04 -21.69 8.63
C ASP A 389 -28.46 -20.51 7.73
N ASP A 390 -29.48 -19.73 8.10
CA ASP A 390 -29.79 -18.46 7.43
C ASP A 390 -28.73 -17.38 7.67
N ALA A 391 -28.00 -17.50 8.78
CA ALA A 391 -26.87 -16.68 9.16
C ALA A 391 -25.64 -17.55 9.44
N MET A 392 -24.46 -16.96 9.37
CA MET A 392 -23.21 -17.62 9.78
C MET A 392 -22.93 -17.29 11.24
N ARG A 393 -22.76 -18.31 12.09
CA ARG A 393 -22.36 -18.16 13.49
C ARG A 393 -20.94 -18.68 13.68
N LEU A 394 -20.06 -17.85 14.20
CA LEU A 394 -18.68 -18.16 14.53
C LEU A 394 -18.49 -18.01 16.03
N THR A 395 -18.23 -19.12 16.71
CA THR A 395 -17.84 -19.14 18.12
C THR A 395 -16.37 -19.52 18.24
N VAL A 396 -15.59 -18.72 18.96
CA VAL A 396 -14.18 -18.98 19.25
C VAL A 396 -13.98 -18.85 20.75
N SER A 397 -13.50 -19.90 21.39
CA SER A 397 -13.20 -19.88 22.82
C SER A 397 -11.79 -20.39 23.06
N MET A 398 -11.03 -19.63 23.82
CA MET A 398 -9.69 -19.94 24.26
C MET A 398 -9.61 -19.57 25.74
N PRO A 399 -9.62 -20.57 26.65
CA PRO A 399 -9.60 -20.33 28.08
C PRO A 399 -8.31 -19.65 28.49
N GLU A 400 -8.37 -18.83 29.54
CA GLU A 400 -7.21 -18.16 30.13
C GLU A 400 -6.24 -19.21 30.69
N PRO A 401 -5.06 -19.37 30.08
CA PRO A 401 -4.03 -20.19 30.68
C PRO A 401 -3.50 -19.47 31.92
N ALA A 402 -3.30 -20.21 33.01
CA ALA A 402 -2.49 -19.70 34.11
C ALA A 402 -1.15 -19.18 33.54
N ASP A 403 -0.82 -17.92 33.84
CA ASP A 403 0.45 -17.24 33.51
C ASP A 403 0.70 -16.84 32.04
N ALA A 404 -0.19 -17.15 31.07
CA ALA A 404 0.05 -16.78 29.67
C ALA A 404 -0.45 -15.38 29.28
N GLY A 405 -1.44 -14.82 29.97
CA GLY A 405 -2.02 -13.51 29.61
C GLY A 405 -2.61 -13.49 28.20
N LEU A 406 -3.30 -14.59 27.83
CA LEU A 406 -3.86 -14.79 26.50
C LEU A 406 -5.30 -15.33 26.61
N THR A 407 -6.30 -14.51 26.30
CA THR A 407 -7.71 -14.92 26.28
C THR A 407 -8.38 -14.49 24.98
N LEU A 408 -9.20 -15.36 24.40
CA LEU A 408 -10.06 -15.03 23.26
C LEU A 408 -11.40 -15.72 23.45
N ASP A 409 -12.47 -14.94 23.51
CA ASP A 409 -13.83 -15.43 23.61
C ASP A 409 -14.70 -14.60 22.67
N ALA A 410 -15.25 -15.22 21.63
CA ALA A 410 -16.04 -14.52 20.64
C ALA A 410 -17.24 -15.37 20.21
N ASP A 411 -18.42 -14.75 20.15
CA ASP A 411 -19.63 -15.33 19.55
C ASP A 411 -20.18 -14.28 18.58
N LEU A 412 -19.94 -14.51 17.29
CA LEU A 412 -20.25 -13.59 16.22
C LEU A 412 -21.27 -14.22 15.28
N ARG A 413 -22.36 -13.51 15.03
CA ARG A 413 -23.40 -13.84 14.06
C ARG A 413 -23.35 -12.86 12.90
N VAL A 414 -23.16 -13.37 11.70
CA VAL A 414 -23.13 -12.60 10.45
C VAL A 414 -24.40 -12.92 9.67
N GLU A 415 -25.26 -11.92 9.47
CA GLU A 415 -26.53 -12.09 8.76
C GLU A 415 -26.31 -12.43 7.28
N GLY A 416 -27.03 -13.43 6.77
CA GLY A 416 -26.85 -13.97 5.43
C GLY A 416 -25.61 -14.85 5.28
N ARG A 417 -25.43 -15.39 4.06
CA ARG A 417 -24.46 -16.47 3.78
C ARG A 417 -23.39 -16.12 2.75
N GLN A 418 -23.45 -14.91 2.18
CA GLN A 418 -22.52 -14.46 1.15
C GLN A 418 -21.20 -14.03 1.79
N LEU A 419 -20.09 -14.52 1.25
CA LEU A 419 -18.75 -14.14 1.69
C LEU A 419 -18.11 -13.18 0.67
N PRO A 420 -17.72 -11.97 1.07
CA PRO A 420 -17.07 -11.02 0.19
C PRO A 420 -15.66 -11.52 -0.14
N LEU A 421 -15.34 -11.54 -1.44
CA LEU A 421 -14.07 -12.10 -1.93
C LEU A 421 -12.92 -11.08 -1.98
N HIS A 422 -13.23 -9.80 -1.79
CA HIS A 422 -12.26 -8.70 -1.91
C HIS A 422 -11.94 -8.06 -0.55
N SER A 423 -12.97 -7.83 0.28
CA SER A 423 -12.82 -7.18 1.57
C SER A 423 -13.68 -7.87 2.61
N ILE A 424 -13.04 -8.45 3.63
CA ILE A 424 -13.76 -9.04 4.76
C ILE A 424 -14.52 -7.98 5.56
N ARG A 425 -14.19 -6.68 5.38
CA ARG A 425 -14.90 -5.57 6.03
C ARG A 425 -16.36 -5.47 5.58
N ASP A 426 -16.70 -6.00 4.40
CA ASP A 426 -18.09 -5.97 3.91
C ASP A 426 -19.02 -6.88 4.73
N LEU A 427 -18.45 -7.74 5.59
CA LEU A 427 -19.21 -8.50 6.58
C LEU A 427 -19.59 -7.64 7.80
N LEU A 428 -18.80 -6.62 8.18
CA LEU A 428 -19.04 -5.87 9.41
C LEU A 428 -20.48 -5.35 9.54
N PRO A 429 -21.08 -4.68 8.54
CA PRO A 429 -22.43 -4.10 8.66
C PRO A 429 -23.55 -5.10 9.00
N ARG A 430 -23.28 -6.40 8.83
CA ARG A 430 -24.20 -7.51 9.08
C ARG A 430 -23.74 -8.42 10.23
N THR A 431 -22.62 -8.11 10.88
CA THR A 431 -22.09 -8.86 12.03
C THR A 431 -22.64 -8.31 13.34
N SER A 432 -23.11 -9.18 14.22
CA SER A 432 -23.52 -8.85 15.60
C SER A 432 -23.00 -9.92 16.55
N GLY A 433 -22.79 -9.60 17.82
CA GLY A 433 -22.25 -10.56 18.78
C GLY A 433 -21.40 -9.91 19.87
N HIS A 434 -20.52 -10.70 20.47
CA HIS A 434 -19.53 -10.20 21.43
C HIS A 434 -18.16 -10.78 21.12
N ALA A 435 -17.12 -10.04 21.50
CA ALA A 435 -15.74 -10.47 21.40
C ALA A 435 -14.93 -9.91 22.57
N ARG A 436 -14.34 -10.80 23.37
CA ARG A 436 -13.37 -10.50 24.41
C ARG A 436 -12.00 -10.99 23.97
N LEU A 437 -11.01 -10.14 24.15
CA LEU A 437 -9.63 -10.39 23.75
C LEU A 437 -8.70 -9.80 24.80
N HIS A 438 -7.75 -10.60 25.28
CA HIS A 438 -6.60 -10.13 26.04
C HIS A 438 -5.37 -10.79 25.41
N TRP A 439 -4.61 -10.06 24.60
CA TRP A 439 -3.50 -10.65 23.82
C TRP A 439 -2.43 -9.61 23.48
N GLN A 440 -1.16 -9.94 23.74
CA GLN A 440 0.01 -9.30 23.13
C GLN A 440 0.13 -9.60 21.62
N LEU A 441 -0.47 -8.77 20.77
CA LEU A 441 -0.45 -8.96 19.33
C LEU A 441 0.86 -8.47 18.71
N ALA A 442 1.34 -9.19 17.69
CA ALA A 442 2.54 -8.82 16.93
C ALA A 442 2.32 -7.66 15.94
N SER A 443 1.06 -7.35 15.61
CA SER A 443 0.68 -6.25 14.74
C SER A 443 -0.69 -5.73 15.15
N LEU A 444 -0.81 -4.40 15.30
CA LEU A 444 -2.08 -3.70 15.52
C LEU A 444 -2.65 -3.07 14.24
N SER A 445 -2.08 -3.40 13.07
CA SER A 445 -2.48 -2.84 11.77
C SER A 445 -3.94 -3.14 11.38
N TRP A 446 -4.56 -4.13 12.03
CA TRP A 446 -5.96 -4.48 11.87
C TRP A 446 -6.91 -3.54 12.64
N ILE A 447 -6.45 -2.83 13.67
CA ILE A 447 -7.30 -1.93 14.47
C ILE A 447 -7.82 -0.77 13.61
N PRO A 448 -6.98 -0.03 12.87
CA PRO A 448 -7.47 0.97 11.91
C PRO A 448 -8.39 0.36 10.85
N ALA A 449 -8.22 -0.93 10.53
CA ALA A 449 -9.08 -1.60 9.57
C ALA A 449 -10.52 -1.81 10.06
N LEU A 450 -10.78 -1.67 11.36
CA LEU A 450 -12.12 -1.63 11.91
C LEU A 450 -12.82 -0.28 11.72
N PHE A 451 -12.07 0.80 11.47
CA PHE A 451 -12.62 2.15 11.30
C PHE A 451 -12.68 2.54 9.80
N PRO A 452 -13.86 2.85 9.25
CA PRO A 452 -14.00 3.34 7.87
C PRO A 452 -13.42 4.75 7.70
N ASP A 453 -12.81 5.01 6.54
CA ASP A 453 -12.35 6.34 6.09
C ASP A 453 -11.32 7.05 6.98
N VAL A 454 -10.59 6.27 7.81
CA VAL A 454 -9.47 6.73 8.64
C VAL A 454 -8.13 6.37 7.99
N ASP A 455 -7.96 6.72 6.71
CA ASP A 455 -6.72 6.46 5.95
C ASP A 455 -5.50 7.24 6.50
N TRP A 456 -5.74 8.19 7.42
CA TRP A 456 -4.72 9.01 8.08
C TRP A 456 -4.16 8.37 9.36
N LEU A 457 -4.80 7.33 9.89
CA LEU A 457 -4.36 6.64 11.11
C LEU A 457 -3.90 5.23 10.77
N THR A 458 -2.60 4.97 10.85
CA THR A 458 -2.10 3.60 10.90
C THR A 458 -1.66 3.29 12.33
N LEU A 459 -1.84 2.05 12.76
CA LEU A 459 -1.36 1.58 14.05
C LEU A 459 -0.43 0.43 13.74
N GLU A 460 0.84 0.75 13.57
CA GLU A 460 1.88 -0.23 13.27
C GLU A 460 2.71 -0.48 14.51
N GLY A 461 2.69 -1.72 14.98
CA GLY A 461 3.44 -2.11 16.16
C GLY A 461 2.85 -3.33 16.82
N ASP A 462 3.59 -3.89 17.76
CA ASP A 462 3.08 -4.84 18.72
C ASP A 462 2.54 -4.11 19.97
N GLY A 463 1.61 -4.75 20.66
CA GLY A 463 1.03 -4.19 21.88
C GLY A 463 0.05 -5.15 22.53
N LEU A 464 -0.10 -5.01 23.85
CA LEU A 464 -1.15 -5.69 24.60
C LEU A 464 -2.49 -5.04 24.23
N VAL A 465 -3.42 -5.85 23.77
CA VAL A 465 -4.80 -5.43 23.51
C VAL A 465 -5.70 -6.11 24.53
N ASP A 466 -6.43 -5.30 25.29
CA ASP A 466 -7.51 -5.73 26.16
C ASP A 466 -8.82 -5.16 25.60
N ALA A 467 -9.72 -6.01 25.14
CA ALA A 467 -10.98 -5.58 24.54
C ALA A 467 -12.14 -6.43 25.06
N ASP A 468 -13.26 -5.78 25.35
CA ASP A 468 -14.58 -6.40 25.53
C ASP A 468 -15.54 -5.61 24.62
N LEU A 469 -15.86 -6.20 23.47
CA LEU A 469 -16.60 -5.55 22.40
C LEU A 469 -17.98 -6.18 22.28
N ARG A 470 -19.01 -5.33 22.30
CA ARG A 470 -20.37 -5.70 21.93
C ARG A 470 -20.62 -5.16 20.54
N ILE A 471 -21.04 -6.01 19.61
CA ILE A 471 -21.22 -5.65 18.21
C ILE A 471 -22.69 -5.82 17.84
N ALA A 472 -23.30 -4.79 17.25
CA ALA A 472 -24.66 -4.82 16.74
C ALA A 472 -24.67 -4.28 15.31
N ARG A 473 -24.83 -5.17 14.32
CA ARG A 473 -24.82 -4.83 12.87
C ARG A 473 -23.60 -3.98 12.48
N GLY A 474 -22.42 -4.40 12.94
CA GLY A 474 -21.14 -3.75 12.71
C GLY A 474 -20.82 -2.58 13.62
N GLN A 475 -21.75 -2.20 14.50
CA GLN A 475 -21.59 -1.06 15.40
C GLN A 475 -21.19 -1.52 16.80
N LEU A 476 -20.26 -0.82 17.43
CA LEU A 476 -19.94 -1.07 18.83
C LEU A 476 -21.11 -0.60 19.70
N GLY A 477 -21.63 -1.50 20.54
CA GLY A 477 -22.73 -1.25 21.46
C GLY A 477 -22.24 -0.71 22.81
N ALA A 478 -23.18 -0.21 23.61
CA ALA A 478 -22.90 0.35 24.93
C ALA A 478 -22.21 -0.66 25.87
N GLY A 479 -21.19 -0.20 26.57
CA GLY A 479 -20.32 -1.00 27.43
C GLY A 479 -19.12 -1.62 26.71
N SER A 480 -18.94 -1.37 25.40
CA SER A 480 -17.74 -1.82 24.70
C SER A 480 -16.50 -1.04 25.19
N ARG A 481 -15.41 -1.75 25.46
CA ARG A 481 -14.10 -1.20 25.84
C ARG A 481 -12.98 -1.81 24.99
N LEU A 482 -11.98 -1.00 24.65
CA LEU A 482 -10.72 -1.47 24.09
C LEU A 482 -9.59 -0.62 24.65
N GLN A 483 -8.59 -1.26 25.21
CA GLN A 483 -7.42 -0.64 25.79
C GLN A 483 -6.16 -1.20 25.14
N VAL A 484 -5.28 -0.30 24.75
CA VAL A 484 -3.93 -0.60 24.28
C VAL A 484 -2.98 0.21 25.17
N PRO A 485 -2.49 -0.36 26.28
CA PRO A 485 -1.73 0.40 27.27
C PRO A 485 -0.38 0.89 26.73
N HIS A 486 0.26 0.10 25.87
CA HIS A 486 1.56 0.42 25.29
C HIS A 486 1.62 -0.08 23.84
N VAL A 487 1.84 0.83 22.90
CA VAL A 487 2.11 0.53 21.48
C VAL A 487 3.06 1.57 20.91
N ARG A 488 3.86 1.23 19.91
CA ARG A 488 4.39 2.26 18.99
C ARG A 488 3.30 2.62 17.98
N ALA A 489 3.04 3.89 17.78
CA ALA A 489 2.05 4.36 16.82
C ALA A 489 2.71 5.25 15.77
N HIS A 490 2.24 5.11 14.53
CA HIS A 490 2.66 5.89 13.38
C HIS A 490 1.43 6.56 12.76
N VAL A 491 1.28 7.87 12.88
CA VAL A 491 0.08 8.59 12.45
C VAL A 491 0.41 9.52 11.29
N GLY A 492 -0.30 9.40 10.17
CA GLY A 492 -0.08 10.20 8.97
C GLY A 492 -1.12 11.32 8.82
N VAL A 493 -0.79 12.58 9.12
CA VAL A 493 -1.74 13.70 9.03
C VAL A 493 -1.19 14.88 8.21
N MET A 494 -1.99 15.43 7.27
CA MET A 494 -1.62 16.59 6.45
C MET A 494 -0.23 16.50 5.76
N GLY A 495 0.15 15.31 5.30
CA GLY A 495 1.48 15.09 4.68
C GLY A 495 2.65 15.00 5.67
N HIS A 496 2.36 14.83 6.96
CA HIS A 496 3.31 14.61 8.04
C HIS A 496 3.16 13.22 8.64
N ALA A 497 4.27 12.64 9.07
CA ALA A 497 4.33 11.40 9.82
C ALA A 497 4.61 11.72 11.30
N ILE A 498 3.81 11.17 12.20
CA ILE A 498 3.97 11.31 13.65
C ILE A 498 4.29 9.94 14.22
N ASP A 499 5.48 9.80 14.77
CA ASP A 499 5.98 8.54 15.35
C ASP A 499 6.17 8.68 16.86
N GLY A 500 5.66 7.72 17.64
CA GLY A 500 5.75 7.80 19.08
C GLY A 500 5.34 6.54 19.84
N GLN A 501 5.64 6.50 21.13
CA GLN A 501 5.04 5.54 22.07
C GLN A 501 3.68 6.06 22.50
N ALA A 502 2.64 5.27 22.30
CA ALA A 502 1.25 5.62 22.51
C ALA A 502 0.53 4.64 23.44
N SER A 503 -0.54 5.14 24.04
CA SER A 503 -1.64 4.38 24.60
C SER A 503 -2.95 4.77 23.89
N ALA A 504 -3.88 3.83 23.84
CA ALA A 504 -5.22 4.05 23.29
C ALA A 504 -6.27 3.49 24.25
N ASP A 505 -7.33 4.26 24.52
CA ASP A 505 -8.49 3.82 25.29
C ASP A 505 -9.76 4.20 24.51
N LEU A 506 -10.51 3.19 24.10
CA LEU A 506 -11.79 3.31 23.42
C LEU A 506 -12.89 2.86 24.37
N ARG A 507 -13.92 3.71 24.54
CA ARG A 507 -15.12 3.40 25.30
C ARG A 507 -16.35 3.76 24.49
N VAL A 508 -17.39 2.94 24.60
CA VAL A 508 -18.68 3.24 23.99
C VAL A 508 -19.74 3.25 25.07
N ASP A 509 -20.15 4.45 25.45
CA ASP A 509 -21.21 4.66 26.43
C ASP A 509 -22.54 4.93 25.71
N ALA A 510 -23.65 4.92 26.46
CA ALA A 510 -24.96 5.34 25.99
C ALA A 510 -25.39 6.61 26.73
N ASP A 511 -25.96 7.57 26.00
CA ASP A 511 -26.57 8.75 26.62
C ASP A 511 -27.93 8.43 27.26
N ALA A 512 -28.56 9.43 27.88
CA ALA A 512 -29.88 9.30 28.51
C ALA A 512 -31.00 8.84 27.54
N ASN A 513 -30.79 9.00 26.22
CA ASN A 513 -31.70 8.58 25.16
C ASN A 513 -31.27 7.27 24.49
N SER A 514 -30.33 6.52 25.09
CA SER A 514 -29.75 5.28 24.56
C SER A 514 -29.00 5.44 23.22
N GLN A 515 -28.52 6.65 22.91
CA GLN A 515 -27.67 6.91 21.74
C GLN A 515 -26.21 6.62 22.09
N LEU A 516 -25.51 5.94 21.19
CA LEU A 516 -24.13 5.52 21.39
C LEU A 516 -23.19 6.73 21.33
N LEU A 517 -22.28 6.81 22.29
CA LEU A 517 -21.24 7.83 22.39
C LEU A 517 -19.85 7.18 22.38
N PRO A 518 -19.34 6.75 21.22
CA PRO A 518 -17.96 6.31 21.10
C PRO A 518 -16.98 7.45 21.43
N ALA A 519 -16.08 7.20 22.38
CA ALA A 519 -14.97 8.06 22.75
C ALA A 519 -13.66 7.28 22.61
N LEU A 520 -12.69 7.85 21.88
CA LEU A 520 -11.33 7.32 21.77
C LEU A 520 -10.35 8.36 22.31
N ALA A 521 -9.62 8.01 23.36
CA ALA A 521 -8.49 8.78 23.87
C ALA A 521 -7.18 8.14 23.38
N LEU A 522 -6.38 8.92 22.67
CA LEU A 522 -5.04 8.54 22.22
C LEU A 522 -4.02 9.44 22.90
N GLN A 523 -3.03 8.86 23.56
CA GLN A 523 -1.98 9.62 24.23
C GLN A 523 -0.60 9.09 23.82
N MET A 524 0.23 9.95 23.22
CA MET A 524 1.63 9.64 22.99
C MET A 524 2.50 10.25 24.08
N GLN A 525 3.20 9.41 24.84
CA GLN A 525 4.12 9.86 25.89
C GLN A 525 5.30 10.64 25.28
N GLN A 526 5.79 10.15 24.15
CA GLN A 526 6.85 10.76 23.34
C GLN A 526 6.43 10.70 21.88
N PHE A 527 6.62 11.80 21.16
CA PHE A 527 6.32 11.86 19.73
C PHE A 527 7.38 12.64 18.97
N SER A 528 7.52 12.30 17.70
CA SER A 528 8.33 13.02 16.74
C SER A 528 7.52 13.25 15.48
N ILE A 529 7.68 14.42 14.85
CA ILE A 529 7.01 14.75 13.60
C ILE A 529 8.05 14.87 12.50
N ALA A 530 7.85 14.10 11.45
CA ALA A 530 8.62 14.13 10.22
C ALA A 530 7.70 14.48 9.04
N HIS A 531 8.29 14.75 7.88
CA HIS A 531 7.51 14.85 6.65
C HIS A 531 7.18 13.44 6.14
N GLY A 532 5.99 13.26 5.55
CA GLY A 532 5.56 11.93 5.07
C GLY A 532 6.43 11.36 3.95
N ASP A 533 7.10 12.22 3.19
CA ASP A 533 8.08 11.84 2.15
C ASP A 533 9.49 11.56 2.71
N ALA A 534 9.75 11.86 3.98
CA ALA A 534 11.03 11.67 4.66
C ALA A 534 10.84 11.35 6.16
N PRO A 535 10.20 10.22 6.50
CA PRO A 535 9.81 9.89 7.88
C PRO A 535 11.00 9.73 8.84
N THR A 536 12.20 9.44 8.32
CA THR A 536 13.42 9.25 9.13
C THR A 536 14.10 10.55 9.56
N ARG A 537 13.57 11.72 9.16
CA ARG A 537 14.13 13.04 9.48
C ARG A 537 13.12 13.88 10.27
N PRO A 538 12.96 13.60 11.58
CA PRO A 538 12.04 14.37 12.42
C PRO A 538 12.54 15.80 12.60
N PHE A 539 11.61 16.77 12.53
CA PHE A 539 11.89 18.19 12.73
C PHE A 539 11.16 18.79 13.95
N VAL A 540 10.19 18.06 14.51
CA VAL A 540 9.58 18.37 15.80
C VAL A 540 9.73 17.15 16.72
N GLN A 541 10.00 17.39 18.00
CA GLN A 541 10.08 16.36 19.03
C GLN A 541 9.36 16.85 20.28
N GLY A 542 8.40 16.08 20.79
CA GLY A 542 7.62 16.48 21.95
C GLY A 542 7.27 15.30 22.85
N HIS A 543 6.53 15.63 23.90
CA HIS A 543 5.99 14.69 24.87
C HIS A 543 4.52 15.00 25.05
N ASP A 544 3.75 14.01 25.49
CA ASP A 544 2.34 14.16 25.85
C ASP A 544 1.48 14.79 24.74
N LEU A 545 1.48 14.16 23.55
CA LEU A 545 0.50 14.48 22.51
C LEU A 545 -0.80 13.75 22.85
N ARG A 546 -1.89 14.50 23.00
CA ARG A 546 -3.21 13.92 23.29
C ARG A 546 -4.17 14.20 22.16
N LEU A 547 -4.88 13.18 21.73
CA LEU A 547 -5.93 13.24 20.74
C LEU A 547 -7.18 12.57 21.31
N ASP A 548 -8.17 13.39 21.64
CA ASP A 548 -9.47 12.91 22.11
C ASP A 548 -10.47 12.99 20.95
N LEU A 549 -11.06 11.86 20.59
CA LEU A 549 -12.10 11.75 19.59
C LEU A 549 -13.43 11.47 20.29
N GLN A 550 -14.43 12.31 20.04
CA GLN A 550 -15.78 12.14 20.58
C GLN A 550 -16.78 12.14 19.45
N THR A 551 -17.55 11.07 19.36
CA THR A 551 -18.56 10.91 18.31
C THR A 551 -19.90 11.48 18.78
N ARG A 552 -20.55 12.25 17.91
CA ARG A 552 -21.87 12.81 18.23
C ARG A 552 -22.97 11.72 18.24
N PRO A 553 -24.05 11.92 19.02
CA PRO A 553 -25.14 10.95 19.18
C PRO A 553 -25.86 10.54 17.88
N ASP A 554 -25.78 11.39 16.83
CA ASP A 554 -26.40 11.19 15.52
C ASP A 554 -25.61 10.27 14.57
N ALA A 555 -24.40 9.84 14.96
CA ALA A 555 -23.52 9.00 14.16
C ALA A 555 -23.99 7.53 14.12
N ARG A 556 -24.96 7.23 13.26
CA ARG A 556 -25.59 5.90 13.19
C ARG A 556 -24.78 4.83 12.46
N ASN A 557 -23.54 5.08 12.01
CA ASN A 557 -22.74 4.08 11.27
C ASN A 557 -21.23 4.31 11.45
N LEU A 558 -20.45 3.23 11.59
CA LEU A 558 -18.99 3.28 11.52
C LEU A 558 -18.52 3.94 10.21
N ALA A 559 -19.25 3.72 9.11
CA ALA A 559 -18.96 4.29 7.79
C ALA A 559 -18.97 5.83 7.74
N THR A 560 -19.52 6.48 8.76
CA THR A 560 -19.66 7.94 8.84
C THR A 560 -19.00 8.53 10.08
N LEU A 561 -18.17 7.77 10.81
CA LEU A 561 -17.54 8.24 12.06
C LEU A 561 -16.81 9.56 11.84
N ARG A 562 -16.02 9.68 10.77
CA ARG A 562 -15.31 10.92 10.44
C ARG A 562 -16.21 12.16 10.32
N ASP A 563 -17.41 12.01 9.79
CA ASP A 563 -18.34 13.12 9.56
C ASP A 563 -19.19 13.46 10.79
N ALA A 564 -19.04 12.68 11.87
CA ALA A 564 -19.74 12.87 13.13
C ALA A 564 -18.82 13.00 14.36
N THR A 565 -17.53 12.71 14.22
CA THR A 565 -16.54 12.78 15.29
C THR A 565 -15.92 14.18 15.39
N ARG A 566 -15.98 14.77 16.58
CA ARG A 566 -15.17 15.92 16.98
C ARG A 566 -13.82 15.40 17.48
N ALA A 567 -12.74 16.07 17.11
CA ALA A 567 -11.40 15.77 17.63
C ALA A 567 -10.84 16.96 18.42
N HIS A 568 -10.17 16.68 19.53
CA HIS A 568 -9.41 17.65 20.30
C HIS A 568 -7.95 17.19 20.35
N LEU A 569 -7.08 17.93 19.65
CA LEU A 569 -5.65 17.66 19.62
C LEU A 569 -4.91 18.67 20.49
N THR A 570 -4.13 18.19 21.45
CA THR A 570 -3.30 19.04 22.31
C THR A 570 -1.87 18.54 22.40
N PHE A 571 -0.93 19.47 22.42
CA PHE A 571 0.47 19.23 22.76
C PHE A 571 1.12 20.54 23.22
N ALA A 572 2.12 20.43 24.09
CA ALA A 572 2.82 21.59 24.62
C ALA A 572 4.33 21.42 24.52
N ASN A 573 5.02 22.54 24.33
CA ASN A 573 6.49 22.64 24.42
C ASN A 573 7.24 21.63 23.52
N ALA A 574 6.68 21.28 22.37
CA ALA A 574 7.34 20.42 21.40
C ALA A 574 8.53 21.17 20.79
N ARG A 575 9.72 20.61 20.91
CA ARG A 575 10.97 21.23 20.48
C ARG A 575 11.11 21.16 18.96
N VAL A 576 11.56 22.26 18.38
CA VAL A 576 12.05 22.34 17.01
C VAL A 576 13.56 22.53 17.09
N PRO A 577 14.36 21.45 16.88
CA PRO A 577 15.81 21.52 17.03
C PRO A 577 16.46 22.51 16.04
N ASP A 578 15.90 22.62 14.83
CA ASP A 578 16.43 23.47 13.77
C ASP A 578 15.29 24.11 12.95
N LEU A 579 15.20 25.44 13.00
CA LEU A 579 14.19 26.21 12.26
C LEU A 579 14.34 26.10 10.74
N ARG A 580 15.50 25.65 10.22
CA ARG A 580 15.71 25.42 8.78
C ARG A 580 14.72 24.41 8.20
N ALA A 581 14.16 23.53 9.02
CA ALA A 581 13.11 22.60 8.60
C ALA A 581 11.87 23.30 8.02
N TYR A 582 11.58 24.53 8.45
CA TYR A 582 10.44 25.29 7.95
C TYR A 582 10.69 25.96 6.59
N ASN A 583 11.92 25.98 6.08
CA ASN A 583 12.25 26.63 4.81
C ASN A 583 11.42 26.09 3.63
N ARG A 584 10.96 24.82 3.67
CA ARG A 584 10.09 24.25 2.61
C ARG A 584 8.73 24.96 2.50
N TYR A 585 8.29 25.63 3.56
CA TYR A 585 7.02 26.36 3.61
C TYR A 585 7.16 27.85 3.34
N LEU A 586 8.39 28.38 3.39
CA LEU A 586 8.71 29.80 3.26
C LEU A 586 9.02 30.18 1.80
N PRO A 587 8.91 31.47 1.42
CA PRO A 587 9.30 31.96 0.12
C PRO A 587 10.82 32.17 0.16
N GLN A 588 11.59 31.08 0.06
CA GLN A 588 13.01 31.01 0.46
C GLN A 588 13.92 32.12 -0.09
N GLN A 589 13.54 32.76 -1.20
CA GLN A 589 14.26 33.89 -1.78
C GLN A 589 14.08 35.20 -0.99
N GLN A 590 12.92 35.43 -0.38
CA GLN A 590 12.61 36.61 0.41
C GLN A 590 12.74 36.36 1.91
N LEU A 591 12.42 35.14 2.36
CA LEU A 591 12.39 34.79 3.78
C LEU A 591 12.91 33.36 3.96
N ARG A 592 14.01 33.20 4.70
CA ARG A 592 14.56 31.88 5.05
C ARG A 592 15.19 31.89 6.44
N PHE A 593 15.13 30.77 7.13
CA PHE A 593 15.92 30.53 8.33
C PHE A 593 17.30 30.00 7.95
N ASP A 594 18.33 30.57 8.56
CA ASP A 594 19.72 30.09 8.54
C ASP A 594 20.07 29.26 9.79
N GLY A 595 19.15 29.23 10.76
CA GLY A 595 19.21 28.40 11.97
C GLY A 595 18.47 29.03 13.14
N GLY A 596 18.71 28.46 14.33
CA GLY A 596 17.96 28.77 15.55
C GLY A 596 17.11 27.57 15.96
N ASN A 597 16.56 27.64 17.16
CA ASN A 597 15.69 26.60 17.71
C ASN A 597 14.36 27.20 18.15
N GLY A 598 13.39 26.33 18.41
CA GLY A 598 12.09 26.77 18.83
C GLY A 598 11.31 25.75 19.64
N VAL A 599 10.13 26.19 20.05
CA VAL A 599 9.11 25.41 20.72
C VAL A 599 7.76 25.66 20.06
N LEU A 600 6.96 24.61 19.97
CA LEU A 600 5.63 24.61 19.37
C LEU A 600 4.64 24.04 20.38
N SER A 601 3.52 24.71 20.56
CA SER A 601 2.38 24.19 21.33
C SER A 601 1.11 24.38 20.53
N GLY A 602 0.21 23.41 20.56
CA GLY A 602 -1.04 23.43 19.81
C GLY A 602 -2.21 22.97 20.66
N ASP A 603 -3.34 23.62 20.46
CA ASP A 603 -4.66 23.21 20.97
C ASP A 603 -5.66 23.41 19.83
N LEU A 604 -6.11 22.31 19.21
CA LEU A 604 -6.92 22.34 18.01
C LEU A 604 -8.23 21.56 18.25
N GLN A 605 -9.35 22.26 18.08
CA GLN A 605 -10.69 21.66 18.08
C GLN A 605 -11.19 21.51 16.64
N ILE A 606 -11.33 20.25 16.22
CA ILE A 606 -11.73 19.86 14.88
C ILE A 606 -13.17 19.39 14.95
N GLU A 607 -14.06 20.14 14.30
CA GLU A 607 -15.47 19.82 14.17
C GLU A 607 -15.68 18.73 13.10
N PRO A 608 -16.82 18.02 13.17
CA PRO A 608 -17.17 16.97 12.23
C PRO A 608 -17.06 17.42 10.76
N GLY A 609 -16.58 16.52 9.89
CA GLY A 609 -16.26 16.84 8.50
C GLY A 609 -14.88 17.51 8.29
N GLY A 610 -14.06 17.61 9.34
CA GLY A 610 -12.67 18.09 9.25
C GLY A 610 -12.55 19.61 9.21
N ARG A 611 -13.51 20.34 9.78
CA ARG A 611 -13.46 21.80 9.87
C ARG A 611 -12.85 22.22 11.20
N ILE A 612 -11.84 23.09 11.21
CA ILE A 612 -11.36 23.68 12.46
C ILE A 612 -12.39 24.72 12.93
N GLY A 613 -13.03 24.43 14.06
CA GLY A 613 -13.92 25.37 14.73
C GLY A 613 -13.12 26.50 15.39
N LYS A 614 -12.27 26.11 16.35
CA LYS A 614 -11.33 26.98 17.07
C LYS A 614 -10.00 26.26 17.25
N GLY A 615 -8.90 26.96 17.06
CA GLY A 615 -7.57 26.43 17.31
C GLY A 615 -6.59 27.52 17.74
N GLY A 616 -5.62 27.15 18.56
CA GLY A 616 -4.51 27.98 18.99
C GLY A 616 -3.19 27.29 18.67
N LEU A 617 -2.27 28.02 18.05
CA LEU A 617 -0.90 27.58 17.83
C LEU A 617 0.06 28.61 18.42
N ARG A 618 0.88 28.20 19.37
CA ARG A 618 1.93 29.03 19.97
C ARG A 618 3.28 28.56 19.47
N LEU A 619 4.02 29.47 18.84
CA LEU A 619 5.37 29.26 18.36
C LEU A 619 6.31 30.17 19.12
N GLY A 620 7.38 29.60 19.65
CA GLY A 620 8.50 30.36 20.20
C GLY A 620 9.76 30.00 19.43
N ALA A 621 10.56 30.98 19.06
CA ALA A 621 11.88 30.79 18.47
C ALA A 621 12.89 31.61 19.26
N ARG A 622 14.04 31.00 19.56
CA ARG A 622 15.13 31.64 20.29
C ARG A 622 16.37 31.69 19.42
N ALA A 623 17.09 32.82 19.49
CA ALA A 623 18.28 33.06 18.69
C ALA A 623 18.06 32.69 17.20
N ALA A 624 16.86 32.99 16.68
CA ALA A 624 16.49 32.72 15.31
C ALA A 624 17.39 33.54 14.39
N ARG A 625 18.06 32.87 13.47
CA ARG A 625 18.85 33.51 12.41
C ARG A 625 18.02 33.42 11.14
N LEU A 626 17.57 34.58 10.65
CA LEU A 626 16.63 34.69 9.55
C LEU A 626 17.20 35.66 8.52
N GLN A 627 17.01 35.39 7.24
CA GLN A 627 17.20 36.38 6.19
C GLN A 627 15.85 36.85 5.71
N PHE A 628 15.64 38.17 5.71
CA PHE A 628 14.42 38.79 5.18
C PHE A 628 14.78 39.90 4.20
N ALA A 629 14.31 39.80 2.96
CA ALA A 629 14.57 40.77 1.90
C ALA A 629 16.07 41.13 1.76
N GLY A 630 16.96 40.15 1.93
CA GLY A 630 18.43 40.32 1.89
C GLY A 630 19.08 40.90 3.16
N LEU A 631 18.30 41.23 4.19
CA LEU A 631 18.82 41.62 5.50
C LEU A 631 18.97 40.39 6.41
N ALA A 632 20.13 40.25 7.05
CA ALA A 632 20.34 39.27 8.09
C ALA A 632 19.75 39.77 9.42
N LEU A 633 18.86 38.96 9.98
CA LEU A 633 18.15 39.21 11.24
C LEU A 633 18.55 38.16 12.27
N ARG A 634 18.80 38.59 13.50
CA ARG A 634 19.00 37.70 14.64
C ARG A 634 18.15 38.16 15.81
N GLY A 635 17.29 37.30 16.35
CA GLY A 635 16.46 37.67 17.50
C GLY A 635 15.55 36.54 17.96
N ASP A 636 14.58 36.89 18.79
CA ASP A 636 13.57 35.98 19.30
C ASP A 636 12.22 36.27 18.64
N VAL A 637 11.42 35.22 18.42
CA VAL A 637 10.08 35.32 17.83
C VAL A 637 9.10 34.60 18.75
N ASP A 638 8.01 35.25 19.12
CA ASP A 638 6.89 34.60 19.81
C ASP A 638 5.61 34.88 19.01
N ALA A 639 4.94 33.83 18.52
CA ALA A 639 3.71 33.93 17.75
C ALA A 639 2.59 33.18 18.46
N ASP A 640 1.46 33.87 18.70
CA ASP A 640 0.19 33.29 19.13
C ASP A 640 -0.78 33.40 17.96
N LEU A 641 -1.00 32.28 17.28
CA LEU A 641 -1.86 32.18 16.10
C LEU A 641 -3.22 31.59 16.50
N ARG A 642 -4.29 32.31 16.17
CA ARG A 642 -5.68 31.91 16.41
C ARG A 642 -6.29 31.44 15.10
N LEU A 643 -6.45 30.13 14.95
CA LEU A 643 -7.02 29.50 13.78
C LEU A 643 -8.54 29.43 13.93
N GLN A 644 -9.27 30.05 13.00
CA GLN A 644 -10.74 30.08 13.00
C GLN A 644 -11.29 29.71 11.63
N ARG A 645 -12.49 29.09 11.64
CA ARG A 645 -13.28 28.77 10.43
C ARG A 645 -12.42 28.12 9.33
N GLY A 646 -11.56 27.19 9.74
CA GLY A 646 -10.62 26.52 8.85
C GLY A 646 -11.22 25.28 8.22
N ASP A 647 -10.86 24.99 6.98
CA ASP A 647 -11.12 23.70 6.35
C ASP A 647 -9.78 22.97 6.21
N LEU A 648 -9.62 21.84 6.91
CA LEU A 648 -8.37 21.07 6.90
C LEU A 648 -8.08 20.47 5.52
N ARG A 649 -9.10 20.14 4.72
CA ARG A 649 -8.92 19.60 3.36
C ARG A 649 -8.58 20.69 2.36
N ALA A 650 -9.23 21.85 2.49
CA ALA A 650 -8.94 23.00 1.62
C ALA A 650 -7.66 23.74 2.04
N GLU A 651 -7.09 23.41 3.20
CA GLU A 651 -5.88 23.99 3.79
C GLU A 651 -5.98 25.51 3.97
N ASN A 652 -7.19 26.02 4.21
CA ASN A 652 -7.46 27.45 4.32
C ASN A 652 -7.89 27.81 5.74
N PHE A 653 -7.26 28.82 6.32
CA PHE A 653 -7.48 29.25 7.70
C PHE A 653 -7.65 30.77 7.79
N ARG A 654 -8.49 31.23 8.73
CA ARG A 654 -8.47 32.64 9.17
C ARG A 654 -7.59 32.76 10.41
N LEU A 655 -6.74 33.78 10.42
CA LEU A 655 -5.78 34.09 11.49
C LEU A 655 -6.15 35.37 12.25
N ASP A 656 -7.43 35.74 12.23
CA ASP A 656 -7.92 36.97 12.86
C ASP A 656 -7.62 36.99 14.37
N ALA A 657 -7.16 38.14 14.87
CA ALA A 657 -6.67 38.35 16.24
C ALA A 657 -5.40 37.57 16.63
N SER A 658 -4.65 37.05 15.65
CA SER A 658 -3.32 36.47 15.90
C SER A 658 -2.27 37.56 16.16
N THR A 659 -1.27 37.26 16.99
CA THR A 659 -0.18 38.18 17.31
C THR A 659 1.18 37.54 17.05
N VAL A 660 2.09 38.27 16.41
CA VAL A 660 3.50 37.89 16.25
C VAL A 660 4.36 38.96 16.90
N GLN A 661 5.25 38.57 17.79
CA GLN A 661 6.17 39.44 18.50
C GLN A 661 7.61 39.10 18.11
N LEU A 662 8.35 40.11 17.72
CA LEU A 662 9.78 40.07 17.46
C LEU A 662 10.45 40.79 18.62
N ARG A 663 11.45 40.15 19.24
CA ARG A 663 12.18 40.70 20.39
C ARG A 663 13.68 40.56 20.17
N ASN A 664 14.45 41.45 20.77
CA ASN A 664 15.92 41.41 20.74
C ASN A 664 16.48 41.30 19.32
N VAL A 665 15.84 41.92 18.34
CA VAL A 665 16.24 41.80 16.94
C VAL A 665 17.46 42.67 16.68
N GLY A 666 18.50 42.04 16.14
CA GLY A 666 19.67 42.69 15.58
C GLY A 666 19.67 42.67 14.07
N PHE A 667 20.01 43.79 13.44
CA PHE A 667 20.17 43.95 11.99
C PHE A 667 21.12 45.12 11.65
N THR A 668 21.59 45.17 10.41
CA THR A 668 22.35 46.32 9.91
C THR A 668 21.41 47.35 9.31
N GLY A 669 21.40 48.55 9.86
CA GLY A 669 20.59 49.68 9.41
C GLY A 669 21.04 50.25 8.05
N PRO A 670 20.26 51.19 7.48
CA PRO A 670 20.57 51.79 6.17
C PRO A 670 21.87 52.61 6.16
N ASP A 671 22.32 53.05 7.33
CA ASP A 671 23.56 53.80 7.57
C ASP A 671 24.79 52.90 7.75
N GLY A 672 24.63 51.58 7.58
CA GLY A 672 25.67 50.58 7.78
C GLY A 672 25.97 50.27 9.25
N ARG A 673 25.26 50.92 10.20
CA ARG A 673 25.44 50.67 11.63
C ARG A 673 24.62 49.46 12.06
N ARG A 674 25.22 48.62 12.91
CA ARG A 674 24.50 47.53 13.55
C ARG A 674 23.56 48.10 14.61
N ARG A 675 22.31 47.67 14.57
CA ARG A 675 21.29 47.95 15.58
C ARG A 675 20.93 46.65 16.26
N ASP A 676 20.82 46.67 17.59
CA ASP A 676 20.42 45.53 18.41
C ASP A 676 19.27 45.98 19.34
N GLY A 677 18.47 45.04 19.82
CA GLY A 677 17.35 45.33 20.74
C GLY A 677 16.07 45.83 20.06
N TRP A 678 16.00 45.83 18.72
CA TRP A 678 14.77 46.22 18.01
C TRP A 678 13.65 45.21 18.29
N TRP A 679 12.43 45.71 18.38
CA TRP A 679 11.24 44.89 18.61
C TRP A 679 10.09 45.34 17.72
N ALA A 680 9.20 44.39 17.43
CA ALA A 680 7.94 44.69 16.78
C ALA A 680 6.83 43.75 17.26
N ARG A 681 5.62 44.28 17.40
CA ARG A 681 4.40 43.54 17.68
C ARG A 681 3.45 43.70 16.49
N ILE A 682 3.20 42.59 15.81
CA ILE A 682 2.36 42.49 14.62
C ILE A 682 1.04 41.83 15.04
N VAL A 683 -0.07 42.50 14.80
CA VAL A 683 -1.43 41.98 14.99
C VAL A 683 -2.05 41.72 13.63
N LEU A 684 -2.58 40.51 13.43
CA LEU A 684 -3.23 40.06 12.21
C LEU A 684 -4.75 40.22 12.40
N ASP A 685 -5.37 41.15 11.68
CA ASP A 685 -6.78 41.50 11.91
C ASP A 685 -7.73 40.72 11.00
N ASP A 686 -7.64 40.89 9.68
CA ASP A 686 -8.46 40.19 8.67
C ASP A 686 -7.50 39.48 7.73
N THR A 687 -7.03 38.31 8.18
CA THR A 687 -5.93 37.60 7.51
C THR A 687 -6.30 36.16 7.22
N ARG A 688 -6.10 35.78 5.96
CA ARG A 688 -6.30 34.42 5.45
C ARG A 688 -4.95 33.78 5.19
N MET A 689 -4.84 32.52 5.57
CA MET A 689 -3.66 31.69 5.36
C MET A 689 -4.05 30.47 4.55
N GLN A 690 -3.25 30.16 3.54
CA GLN A 690 -3.31 28.93 2.76
C GLN A 690 -2.11 28.06 3.16
N TRP A 691 -2.36 27.00 3.92
CA TRP A 691 -1.36 26.04 4.40
C TRP A 691 -0.95 25.07 3.28
N ARG A 692 -0.37 25.61 2.21
CA ARG A 692 0.21 24.86 1.10
C ARG A 692 1.73 24.96 1.12
N GLN A 693 2.40 24.21 0.26
CA GLN A 693 3.83 24.35 0.02
C GLN A 693 4.04 25.08 -1.33
N PRO A 694 4.45 26.36 -1.33
CA PRO A 694 4.71 27.26 -0.19
C PRO A 694 3.43 27.87 0.42
N ILE A 695 3.54 28.39 1.64
CA ILE A 695 2.41 29.00 2.37
C ILE A 695 1.98 30.31 1.67
N GLY A 696 0.67 30.53 1.59
CA GLY A 696 0.09 31.80 1.17
C GLY A 696 -0.52 32.57 2.34
N VAL A 697 -0.37 33.89 2.38
CA VAL A 697 -0.99 34.77 3.38
C VAL A 697 -1.54 36.01 2.70
N ASP A 698 -2.79 36.40 2.96
CA ASP A 698 -3.37 37.66 2.48
C ASP A 698 -4.17 38.30 3.61
N GLY A 699 -3.87 39.55 3.97
CA GLY A 699 -4.64 40.23 4.99
C GLY A 699 -4.18 41.63 5.37
N ARG A 700 -4.85 42.17 6.39
CA ARG A 700 -4.48 43.45 7.03
C ARG A 700 -3.70 43.19 8.32
N VAL A 701 -2.64 43.97 8.49
CA VAL A 701 -1.78 43.91 9.67
C VAL A 701 -1.66 45.28 10.33
N ARG A 702 -1.56 45.28 11.65
CA ARG A 702 -1.13 46.42 12.46
C ARG A 702 0.17 46.08 13.15
N ILE A 703 1.15 46.96 13.01
CA ILE A 703 2.50 46.75 13.53
C ILE A 703 2.83 47.89 14.46
N GLN A 704 3.18 47.57 15.70
CA GLN A 704 3.87 48.48 16.60
C GLN A 704 5.34 48.10 16.58
N MET A 705 6.23 49.06 16.37
CA MET A 705 7.67 48.78 16.31
C MET A 705 8.45 49.83 17.09
N HIS A 706 9.66 49.45 17.53
CA HIS A 706 10.56 50.33 18.29
C HIS A 706 10.79 51.67 17.58
N ASP A 707 11.06 51.61 16.28
CA ASP A 707 11.30 52.74 15.39
C ASP A 707 11.21 52.32 13.91
N LEU A 708 11.39 53.27 12.98
CA LEU A 708 11.35 53.04 11.53
C LEU A 708 12.68 52.57 10.91
N ALA A 709 13.72 52.29 11.72
CA ALA A 709 15.03 51.92 11.20
C ALA A 709 14.99 50.72 10.27
N PHE A 710 14.21 49.70 10.66
CA PHE A 710 14.06 48.47 9.87
C PHE A 710 13.33 48.74 8.54
N LEU A 711 12.26 49.53 8.55
CA LEU A 711 11.52 49.89 7.34
C LEU A 711 12.43 50.65 6.35
N MET A 712 13.23 51.59 6.84
CA MET A 712 14.17 52.35 6.02
C MET A 712 15.26 51.46 5.40
N ALA A 713 15.77 50.48 6.15
CA ALA A 713 16.78 49.51 5.66
C ALA A 713 16.27 48.65 4.48
N LEU A 714 14.96 48.54 4.29
CA LEU A 714 14.38 47.81 3.15
C LEU A 714 14.47 48.60 1.83
N TYR A 715 14.44 49.93 1.88
CA TYR A 715 14.39 50.80 0.69
C TYR A 715 15.76 51.35 0.28
N ALA A 716 16.62 51.70 1.25
CA ALA A 716 17.95 52.23 0.98
C ALA A 716 18.98 51.49 1.86
N ARG A 717 20.07 51.04 1.24
CA ARG A 717 21.15 50.27 1.90
C ARG A 717 22.49 51.01 1.93
N ASP A 718 22.51 52.25 1.44
CA ASP A 718 23.68 53.11 1.37
C ASP A 718 23.39 54.47 2.02
N ARG A 719 24.42 55.32 2.11
CA ARG A 719 24.32 56.67 2.68
C ARG A 719 23.61 57.68 1.77
N SER A 720 22.88 57.26 0.73
CA SER A 720 22.17 58.18 -0.18
C SER A 720 20.91 58.82 0.45
N ILE A 721 20.58 58.47 1.69
CA ILE A 721 19.43 59.00 2.44
C ILE A 721 19.71 60.42 2.95
N PRO A 722 18.83 61.41 2.68
CA PRO A 722 18.96 62.76 3.23
C PRO A 722 19.07 62.77 4.77
N ASP A 723 19.95 63.62 5.32
CA ASP A 723 20.24 63.66 6.77
C ASP A 723 19.00 63.85 7.65
N TRP A 724 18.00 64.61 7.20
CA TRP A 724 16.77 64.80 7.94
C TRP A 724 15.93 63.52 8.02
N MET A 725 15.99 62.64 7.01
CA MET A 725 15.30 61.36 7.02
C MET A 725 15.98 60.36 7.95
N LEU A 726 17.30 60.48 8.18
CA LEU A 726 17.98 59.70 9.23
C LEU A 726 17.45 60.04 10.63
N ARG A 727 16.83 61.21 10.84
CA ARG A 727 16.17 61.54 12.11
C ARG A 727 14.83 60.85 12.30
N LEU A 728 14.14 60.42 11.23
CA LEU A 728 12.91 59.58 11.29
C LEU A 728 13.17 58.26 11.99
N VAL A 729 14.36 57.72 11.75
CA VAL A 729 14.83 56.45 12.26
C VAL A 729 14.92 56.43 13.79
N ASP A 730 15.17 57.57 14.43
CA ASP A 730 15.31 57.67 15.89
C ASP A 730 14.15 58.44 16.55
N ALA A 731 13.05 58.66 15.82
CA ALA A 731 11.91 59.47 16.27
C ALA A 731 10.93 58.76 17.23
N GLY A 732 11.31 57.61 17.77
CA GLY A 732 10.55 56.81 18.73
C GLY A 732 9.60 55.80 18.09
N GLN A 733 8.72 55.24 18.93
CA GLN A 733 7.80 54.16 18.55
C GLN A 733 6.90 54.56 17.38
N ALA A 734 6.69 53.61 16.46
CA ALA A 734 5.87 53.81 15.27
C ALA A 734 4.67 52.85 15.29
N GLN A 735 3.48 53.40 14.99
CA GLN A 735 2.30 52.60 14.69
C GLN A 735 2.12 52.54 13.17
N VAL A 736 2.02 51.32 12.66
CA VAL A 736 1.99 51.04 11.23
C VAL A 736 0.77 50.20 10.90
N THR A 737 0.05 50.56 9.83
CA THR A 737 -1.02 49.74 9.27
C THR A 737 -0.70 49.41 7.82
N GLY A 738 -1.00 48.21 7.36
CA GLY A 738 -0.78 47.85 5.95
C GLY A 738 -1.54 46.61 5.50
N ARG A 739 -1.56 46.38 4.18
CA ARG A 739 -1.99 45.12 3.59
C ARG A 739 -0.78 44.30 3.18
N VAL A 740 -0.81 43.01 3.50
CA VAL A 740 0.24 42.06 3.13
C VAL A 740 -0.39 40.97 2.28
N ARG A 741 0.24 40.67 1.14
CA ARG A 741 -0.04 39.51 0.32
C ARG A 741 1.25 38.78 0.05
N TRP A 742 1.31 37.53 0.49
CA TRP A 742 2.37 36.61 0.21
C TRP A 742 1.79 35.41 -0.56
N GLN A 743 2.30 35.20 -1.77
CA GLN A 743 1.93 34.07 -2.61
C GLN A 743 3.14 33.58 -3.40
N GLY A 744 3.46 32.30 -3.28
CA GLY A 744 4.63 31.73 -3.97
C GLY A 744 5.93 32.37 -3.50
N ASN A 745 6.67 32.95 -4.44
CA ASN A 745 7.93 33.69 -4.22
C ASN A 745 7.74 35.22 -4.26
N THR A 746 6.50 35.69 -4.10
CA THR A 746 6.17 37.11 -4.16
C THR A 746 5.60 37.56 -2.82
N VAL A 747 6.20 38.61 -2.25
CA VAL A 747 5.71 39.27 -1.04
C VAL A 747 5.40 40.73 -1.40
N ILE A 748 4.14 41.12 -1.21
CA ILE A 748 3.64 42.46 -1.47
C ILE A 748 3.19 43.05 -0.14
N VAL A 749 3.70 44.23 0.16
CA VAL A 749 3.23 45.08 1.24
C VAL A 749 2.68 46.33 0.58
N ASP A 750 1.41 46.63 0.77
CA ASP A 750 0.76 47.76 0.13
C ASP A 750 -0.03 48.60 1.13
N ARG A 751 -0.20 49.88 0.80
CA ARG A 751 -0.84 50.86 1.68
C ARG A 751 -0.28 50.84 3.10
N LEU A 752 1.05 50.72 3.22
CA LEU A 752 1.72 50.81 4.51
C LEU A 752 1.72 52.27 4.95
N GLN A 753 1.12 52.55 6.09
CA GLN A 753 1.05 53.89 6.68
C GLN A 753 1.63 53.82 8.08
N ALA A 754 2.74 54.51 8.30
CA ALA A 754 3.38 54.65 9.59
C ALA A 754 3.29 56.09 10.05
N ARG A 755 2.81 56.32 11.27
CA ARG A 755 2.68 57.67 11.83
C ARG A 755 2.99 57.72 13.31
N ASN A 756 3.50 58.86 13.74
CA ASN A 756 3.56 59.27 15.15
C ASN A 756 3.40 60.79 15.24
N ASP A 757 3.63 61.38 16.42
CA ASP A 757 3.48 62.83 16.64
C ASP A 757 4.45 63.70 15.81
N ARG A 758 5.50 63.10 15.23
CA ARG A 758 6.61 63.81 14.58
C ARG A 758 6.70 63.54 13.08
N PHE A 759 6.20 62.41 12.60
CA PHE A 759 6.31 62.00 11.20
C PHE A 759 5.10 61.26 10.64
N GLN A 760 5.04 61.24 9.31
CA GLN A 760 4.19 60.35 8.53
C GLN A 760 5.01 59.70 7.41
N VAL A 761 4.90 58.37 7.26
CA VAL A 761 5.53 57.60 6.20
C VAL A 761 4.49 56.72 5.52
N ASP A 762 4.34 56.87 4.21
CA ASP A 762 3.47 56.05 3.38
C ASP A 762 4.34 55.20 2.44
N ALA A 763 4.15 53.88 2.38
CA ALA A 763 5.02 52.98 1.65
C ALA A 763 4.26 51.84 0.96
N ARG A 764 4.81 51.38 -0.16
CA ARG A 764 4.39 50.18 -0.90
C ARG A 764 5.62 49.46 -1.41
N LEU A 765 5.67 48.14 -1.25
CA LEU A 765 6.83 47.31 -1.55
C LEU A 765 6.40 45.98 -2.16
N ARG A 766 7.01 45.62 -3.29
CA ARG A 766 6.92 44.30 -3.91
C ARG A 766 8.31 43.68 -3.94
N LEU A 767 8.41 42.50 -3.34
CA LEU A 767 9.56 41.63 -3.32
C LEU A 767 9.26 40.43 -4.22
N GLN A 768 10.02 40.28 -5.32
CA GLN A 768 9.86 39.16 -6.25
C GLN A 768 11.24 38.65 -6.66
N GLY A 769 11.55 37.40 -6.30
CA GLY A 769 12.92 36.90 -6.41
C GLY A 769 13.89 37.74 -5.57
N THR A 770 15.01 38.15 -6.18
CA THR A 770 15.95 39.11 -5.57
C THR A 770 15.57 40.57 -5.83
N GLN A 771 14.64 40.82 -6.75
CA GLN A 771 14.26 42.16 -7.18
C GLN A 771 13.31 42.80 -6.16
N ARG A 772 13.59 44.06 -5.85
CA ARG A 772 12.75 44.91 -5.01
C ARG A 772 12.22 46.07 -5.83
N SER A 773 10.92 46.33 -5.71
CA SER A 773 10.26 47.46 -6.37
C SER A 773 9.23 48.08 -5.44
N GLY A 774 9.06 49.40 -5.48
CA GLY A 774 8.13 50.06 -4.57
C GLY A 774 8.28 51.57 -4.55
N SER A 775 7.48 52.22 -3.72
CA SER A 775 7.61 53.64 -3.44
C SER A 775 7.41 53.91 -1.96
N LEU A 776 8.12 54.90 -1.43
CA LEU A 776 7.98 55.38 -0.06
C LEU A 776 7.97 56.90 -0.07
N LEU A 777 7.05 57.50 0.68
CA LEU A 777 6.94 58.93 0.94
C LEU A 777 7.17 59.13 2.43
N ALA A 778 8.14 59.97 2.79
CA ALA A 778 8.41 60.36 4.16
C ALA A 778 8.11 61.85 4.35
N ARG A 779 7.48 62.18 5.48
CA ARG A 779 7.08 63.55 5.86
C ARG A 779 7.50 63.85 7.30
N TRP A 780 8.11 65.02 7.50
CA TRP A 780 8.47 65.56 8.80
C TRP A 780 8.16 67.06 8.82
N GLY A 781 7.07 67.46 9.49
CA GLY A 781 6.59 68.85 9.45
C GLY A 781 6.31 69.30 8.00
N VAL A 782 7.05 70.32 7.54
CA VAL A 782 6.96 70.85 6.15
C VAL A 782 7.85 70.10 5.14
N LEU A 783 8.76 69.24 5.61
CA LEU A 783 9.68 68.50 4.75
C LEU A 783 9.00 67.24 4.21
N SER A 784 9.19 66.96 2.93
CA SER A 784 8.75 65.73 2.28
C SER A 784 9.79 65.23 1.28
N ALA A 785 10.05 63.93 1.28
CA ALA A 785 10.81 63.26 0.22
C ALA A 785 10.15 61.93 -0.11
N ALA A 786 10.21 61.56 -1.38
CA ALA A 786 9.80 60.25 -1.84
C ALA A 786 10.98 59.51 -2.47
N ILE A 787 10.95 58.20 -2.36
CA ILE A 787 11.91 57.27 -2.96
C ILE A 787 11.13 56.25 -3.78
N GLY A 788 11.47 56.12 -5.05
CA GLY A 788 11.10 55.01 -5.91
C GLY A 788 12.17 53.94 -5.86
N LEU A 789 11.77 52.67 -5.84
CA LEU A 789 12.68 51.54 -5.95
C LEU A 789 12.31 50.78 -7.22
N HIS A 790 13.26 50.65 -8.15
CA HIS A 790 13.08 49.92 -9.39
C HIS A 790 14.20 48.90 -9.55
N ASN A 791 13.94 47.62 -9.29
CA ASN A 791 14.96 46.55 -9.35
C ASN A 791 16.21 46.89 -8.52
N ASP A 792 15.99 47.19 -7.24
CA ASP A 792 17.04 47.55 -6.26
C ASP A 792 17.71 48.92 -6.40
N THR A 793 17.46 49.68 -7.48
CA THR A 793 18.00 51.05 -7.60
C THR A 793 17.06 52.08 -6.98
N PRO A 794 17.53 52.88 -6.01
CA PRO A 794 16.75 53.95 -5.40
C PRO A 794 16.75 55.20 -6.30
N ASP A 795 15.57 55.77 -6.54
CA ASP A 795 15.35 57.03 -7.27
C ASP A 795 14.67 58.05 -6.36
N TRP A 796 15.23 59.25 -6.25
CA TRP A 796 14.85 60.23 -5.23
C TRP A 796 14.02 61.37 -5.82
N HIS A 797 12.88 61.65 -5.19
CA HIS A 797 11.99 62.75 -5.54
C HIS A 797 11.82 63.70 -4.35
N LEU A 798 12.48 64.86 -4.41
CA LEU A 798 12.45 65.88 -3.35
C LEU A 798 11.46 67.03 -3.64
N ARG A 799 11.07 67.21 -4.91
CA ARG A 799 10.11 68.23 -5.33
C ARG A 799 8.79 67.57 -5.69
N ARG A 800 7.66 68.12 -5.20
CA ARG A 800 6.32 67.56 -5.42
C ARG A 800 6.26 66.05 -5.09
N ALA A 801 6.96 65.67 -4.01
CA ALA A 801 7.10 64.28 -3.57
C ALA A 801 5.74 63.64 -3.23
N PRO A 802 4.78 64.33 -2.58
CA PRO A 802 3.45 63.79 -2.34
C PRO A 802 2.68 63.50 -3.63
N GLU A 803 2.70 64.41 -4.60
CA GLU A 803 2.02 64.26 -5.89
C GLU A 803 2.62 63.10 -6.69
N TRP A 804 3.95 62.97 -6.67
CA TRP A 804 4.63 61.84 -7.30
C TRP A 804 4.23 60.50 -6.68
N TYR A 805 4.17 60.41 -5.34
CA TYR A 805 3.78 59.17 -4.65
C TYR A 805 2.32 58.78 -4.94
N GLN A 806 1.42 59.76 -4.99
CA GLN A 806 0.00 59.54 -5.31
C GLN A 806 -0.22 59.08 -6.75
N ALA A 807 0.66 59.47 -7.68
CA ALA A 807 0.62 59.00 -9.06
C ALA A 807 1.07 57.54 -9.23
N GLN A 808 1.71 56.93 -8.22
CA GLN A 808 2.15 55.54 -8.29
C GLN A 808 0.96 54.57 -8.13
N PRO A 809 0.91 53.47 -8.91
CA PRO A 809 -0.19 52.51 -8.82
C PRO A 809 -0.16 51.72 -7.51
N ASP A 810 -1.34 51.38 -6.99
CA ASP A 810 -1.48 50.44 -5.88
C ASP A 810 -1.05 49.04 -6.31
N LEU A 811 -0.38 48.31 -5.41
CA LEU A 811 0.14 46.98 -5.69
C LEU A 811 -0.91 45.89 -5.45
N ILE A 812 -1.91 46.18 -4.61
CA ILE A 812 -3.04 45.33 -4.29
C ILE A 812 -4.32 46.08 -4.65
N ARG A 813 -4.94 45.67 -5.76
CA ARG A 813 -6.28 46.12 -6.18
C ARG A 813 -7.35 45.75 -5.16
#